data_AF-A0A413Q8G0-F1
#
_entry.id   AF-A0A413Q8G0-F1
#
_cell.length_a   1.000
_cell.length_b   1.000
_cell.length_c   1.000
_cell.angle_alpha   90.00
_cell.angle_beta   90.00
_cell.angle_gamma   90.00
#
_symmetry.space_group_name_H-M   'P 1'
#
loop_
_entity.id
_entity.type
_entity.pdbx_description
1 polymer ?
#
loop_
_entity_poly.entity_id
_entity_poly.type
_entity_poly.pdbx_seq_one_letter_code
_entity_poly.pdbx_strand_id
1 'polypeptide(L)'
;MKKLGIADAQGIVNYFGLKQEDYHLIFDATYYLNNNPDVKNCWGNSAEAALKHFLQNGMAEGRRGNAIFDVHFYKDNYADLQKAFGNNWSAYYQHYMNIGIHEGRQASENFDVISYKTRYRDLQSAYGDDYESYVDHYISYGAKENRNVSPLRYKVDFVDNGQIVESQNVLCMRGAKAPEITKTGYVLSWDKEYNKIASDTTVNAVWAPVTVRLNYDAAGGNLANTSKNITYGGTYGDLELPKRDGYTFIGWYTAATGGTQITKDTKVEVTADQTVYAHWASNSYTVTFDADGGTVNTNSKTVIFGNAYGELPTPTRSGYTFAGWWTAVDSGEQVNAGSAVKTASDHVLYAHWVLNSVSVSYQTHVANIGWQNGVSNGVMAGTVGRGLQLEAIKINVKSDADIGVIYTTHVKNDGWHGNSFNGEQSGTTGQNKHVEALMIKLTGKDADKYDIYYRVHAQNYGWLAWAKNGEAAGTSGYAYRLEAIQIVVTAKGDAAPTTAYGGYISNNTNAYISKSSAVPAINTTASVKYQSHVRNVGWQSAVENGSLSGTTGRNLGLEAIKIDLDGQPCSGGIKYQTHVQNIGWQNTVMDGALAGTTGRALNVEAINMSLTGEMANQYDIYYRVHAQNYGWLEWAKNGQNAGTTGQNLHLEALQIVLVKKGQSAPDTNYGGIISNNKQAFYSK
;
A
#
# COMPACT_ATOMS: atom_id res chain seq x y z
N MET A 1 26.59 71.66 48.36
CA MET A 1 26.34 73.12 48.23
C MET A 1 25.00 73.40 47.53
N LYS A 2 23.87 73.01 48.15
CA LYS A 2 22.52 73.48 47.80
C LYS A 2 21.97 74.22 49.02
N LYS A 3 22.45 75.44 49.24
CA LYS A 3 21.89 76.50 50.10
C LYS A 3 22.90 77.65 50.04
N LEU A 4 22.40 78.88 49.83
CA LEU A 4 23.12 80.12 49.46
C LEU A 4 23.39 80.17 47.93
N GLY A 5 22.58 80.80 47.07
CA GLY A 5 21.71 81.96 47.29
C GLY A 5 22.57 83.21 47.35
N ILE A 6 22.78 83.84 46.17
CA ILE A 6 23.44 85.13 45.90
C ILE A 6 23.97 85.83 47.16
N ALA A 7 25.26 85.64 47.44
CA ALA A 7 26.01 86.40 48.43
C ALA A 7 27.24 87.00 47.73
N ASP A 8 27.54 88.26 48.03
CA ASP A 8 28.62 89.00 47.40
C ASP A 8 29.96 88.23 47.54
N ALA A 9 30.77 88.25 46.48
CA ALA A 9 32.02 87.52 46.44
C ALA A 9 33.13 88.17 47.30
N GLN A 10 32.86 89.28 47.99
CA GLN A 10 33.75 89.95 48.94
C GLN A 10 33.60 89.36 50.36
N GLY A 11 32.39 88.96 50.75
CA GLY A 11 32.07 88.33 52.03
C GLY A 11 32.54 86.87 52.11
N ILE A 12 32.56 86.15 50.98
CA ILE A 12 33.03 84.75 50.93
C ILE A 12 34.55 84.65 51.09
N VAL A 13 35.33 85.57 50.49
CA VAL A 13 36.80 85.54 50.62
C VAL A 13 37.25 85.87 52.06
N ASN A 14 36.58 86.80 52.74
CA ASN A 14 36.95 87.20 54.10
C ASN A 14 36.44 86.25 55.21
N TYR A 15 35.35 85.51 54.98
CA TYR A 15 34.76 84.64 56.01
C TYR A 15 35.37 83.22 56.05
N PHE A 16 35.96 82.75 54.94
CA PHE A 16 36.44 81.36 54.82
C PHE A 16 37.96 81.17 54.90
N GLY A 17 38.76 82.24 55.03
CA GLY A 17 40.22 82.10 55.17
C GLY A 17 40.90 81.38 54.00
N LEU A 18 40.36 81.55 52.79
CA LEU A 18 40.84 80.91 51.56
C LEU A 18 42.21 81.45 51.16
N LYS A 19 43.15 80.55 50.89
CA LYS A 19 44.52 80.90 50.52
C LYS A 19 44.88 80.35 49.15
N GLN A 20 45.97 80.85 48.58
CA GLN A 20 46.46 80.39 47.27
C GLN A 20 46.75 78.88 47.28
N GLU A 21 47.18 78.31 48.43
CA GLU A 21 47.37 76.87 48.58
C GLU A 21 46.10 76.04 48.34
N ASP A 22 44.90 76.57 48.55
CA ASP A 22 43.65 75.83 48.35
C ASP A 22 43.28 75.68 46.85
N TYR A 23 43.95 76.43 45.97
CA TYR A 23 43.66 76.49 44.53
C TYR A 23 44.89 76.19 43.66
N HIS A 24 45.97 75.67 44.25
CA HIS A 24 47.25 75.47 43.58
C HIS A 24 47.14 74.60 42.30
N LEU A 25 46.22 73.63 42.25
CA LEU A 25 45.94 72.80 41.07
C LEU A 25 45.47 73.59 39.84
N ILE A 26 44.83 74.74 40.04
CA ILE A 26 44.22 75.54 38.96
C ILE A 26 44.70 76.99 38.90
N PHE A 27 45.47 77.46 39.89
CA PHE A 27 45.84 78.86 40.03
C PHE A 27 47.28 79.05 40.52
N ASP A 28 48.04 79.87 39.81
CA ASP A 28 49.32 80.42 40.24
C ASP A 28 49.31 81.94 40.02
N ALA A 29 49.47 82.71 41.10
CA ALA A 29 49.32 84.16 41.03
C ALA A 29 50.32 84.82 40.06
N THR A 30 51.55 84.31 39.98
CA THR A 30 52.58 84.85 39.11
C THR A 30 52.23 84.61 37.64
N TYR A 31 51.87 83.37 37.29
CA TYR A 31 51.38 83.00 35.98
C TYR A 31 50.15 83.83 35.59
N TYR A 32 49.15 83.91 36.48
CA TYR A 32 47.89 84.57 36.19
C TYR A 32 48.07 86.06 35.89
N LEU A 33 48.86 86.78 36.69
CA LEU A 33 49.13 88.21 36.45
C LEU A 33 50.01 88.46 35.22
N ASN A 34 50.96 87.57 34.93
CA ASN A 34 51.79 87.69 33.73
C ASN A 34 50.99 87.46 32.44
N ASN A 35 50.01 86.57 32.48
CA ASN A 35 49.16 86.23 31.35
C ASN A 35 47.89 87.10 31.25
N ASN A 36 47.59 87.91 32.26
CA ASN A 36 46.46 88.83 32.30
C ASN A 36 46.91 90.24 32.74
N PRO A 37 47.59 91.01 31.87
CA PRO A 37 48.09 92.35 32.22
C PRO A 37 46.98 93.34 32.60
N ASP A 38 45.77 93.15 32.08
CA ASP A 38 44.58 93.93 32.44
C ASP A 38 44.24 93.79 33.93
N VAL A 39 44.30 92.56 34.46
CA VAL A 39 44.08 92.29 35.89
C VAL A 39 45.17 92.95 36.73
N LYS A 40 46.44 92.78 36.32
CA LYS A 40 47.58 93.38 37.02
C LYS A 40 47.48 94.90 37.13
N ASN A 41 46.99 95.56 36.08
CA ASN A 41 46.84 97.01 36.02
C ASN A 41 45.62 97.52 36.81
N CYS A 42 44.49 96.79 36.77
CA CYS A 42 43.22 97.26 37.34
C CYS A 42 42.98 96.79 38.79
N TRP A 43 43.53 95.63 39.18
CA TRP A 43 43.29 94.99 40.47
C TRP A 43 44.52 94.97 41.38
N GLY A 44 45.70 95.25 40.82
CA GLY A 44 46.98 95.28 41.53
C GLY A 44 47.87 94.06 41.25
N ASN A 45 49.13 94.15 41.68
CA ASN A 45 50.18 93.16 41.39
C ASN A 45 50.55 92.29 42.62
N SER A 46 49.57 91.97 43.46
CA SER A 46 49.73 91.09 44.63
C SER A 46 49.09 89.73 44.39
N ALA A 47 49.56 88.69 45.09
CA ALA A 47 49.01 87.34 44.97
C ALA A 47 47.54 87.28 45.43
N GLU A 48 47.22 88.04 46.48
CA GLU A 48 45.88 88.17 47.03
C GLU A 48 44.92 88.85 46.04
N ALA A 49 45.37 89.92 45.35
CA ALA A 49 44.57 90.58 44.34
C ALA A 49 44.31 89.68 43.12
N ALA A 50 45.32 88.92 42.70
CA ALA A 50 45.23 87.97 41.60
C ALA A 50 44.23 86.84 41.91
N LEU A 51 44.34 86.22 43.09
CA LEU A 51 43.43 85.15 43.52
C LEU A 51 42.00 85.67 43.65
N LYS A 52 41.82 86.84 44.25
CA LYS A 52 40.51 87.49 44.37
C LYS A 52 39.87 87.70 43.00
N HIS A 53 40.61 88.25 42.02
CA HIS A 53 40.08 88.42 40.68
C HIS A 53 39.73 87.07 40.02
N PHE A 54 40.61 86.08 40.14
CA PHE A 54 40.40 84.77 39.53
C PHE A 54 39.13 84.09 40.06
N LEU A 55 38.88 84.16 41.36
CA LEU A 55 37.68 83.60 41.99
C LEU A 55 36.40 84.36 41.65
N GLN A 56 36.47 85.69 41.58
CA GLN A 56 35.30 86.54 41.33
C GLN A 56 34.90 86.60 39.85
N ASN A 57 35.88 86.60 38.95
CA ASN A 57 35.68 86.87 37.53
C ASN A 57 36.39 85.83 36.64
N GLY A 58 37.66 85.51 36.93
CA GLY A 58 38.50 84.71 36.05
C GLY A 58 37.94 83.33 35.69
N MET A 59 37.43 82.57 36.67
CA MET A 59 36.81 81.26 36.42
C MET A 59 35.50 81.34 35.64
N ALA A 60 34.74 82.44 35.76
CA ALA A 60 33.50 82.64 35.01
C ALA A 60 33.79 83.10 33.57
N GLU A 61 34.91 83.79 33.37
CA GLU A 61 35.42 84.23 32.07
C GLU A 61 36.21 83.13 31.33
N GLY A 62 36.54 82.02 31.99
CA GLY A 62 37.33 80.93 31.42
C GLY A 62 38.84 81.23 31.35
N ARG A 63 39.35 82.16 32.16
CA ARG A 63 40.78 82.54 32.14
C ARG A 63 41.68 81.43 32.68
N ARG A 64 42.78 81.13 31.97
CA ARG A 64 43.76 80.13 32.43
C ARG A 64 44.49 80.60 33.69
N GLY A 65 44.35 79.84 34.78
CA GLY A 65 44.85 80.22 36.11
C GLY A 65 46.30 79.80 36.39
N ASN A 66 46.79 78.72 35.78
CA ASN A 66 48.18 78.28 35.89
C ASN A 66 48.66 77.60 34.59
N ALA A 67 49.93 77.19 34.55
CA ALA A 67 50.52 76.56 33.37
C ALA A 67 50.03 75.13 33.09
N ILE A 68 49.51 74.41 34.09
CA ILE A 68 49.21 72.97 33.98
C ILE A 68 47.72 72.64 33.82
N PHE A 69 46.84 73.60 34.09
CA PHE A 69 45.40 73.51 33.92
C PHE A 69 44.91 74.58 32.94
N ASP A 70 44.44 74.14 31.78
CA ASP A 70 43.77 74.96 30.78
C ASP A 70 42.30 74.53 30.67
N VAL A 71 41.40 75.40 31.13
CA VAL A 71 39.96 75.09 31.16
C VAL A 71 39.38 74.85 29.76
N HIS A 72 39.91 75.51 28.73
CA HIS A 72 39.41 75.37 27.37
C HIS A 72 39.83 74.02 26.80
N PHE A 73 41.11 73.67 26.94
CA PHE A 73 41.61 72.34 26.59
C PHE A 73 40.82 71.24 27.32
N TYR A 74 40.61 71.41 28.63
CA TYR A 74 39.90 70.44 29.45
C TYR A 74 38.45 70.27 29.00
N LYS A 75 37.73 71.36 28.70
CA LYS A 75 36.39 71.29 28.12
C LYS A 75 36.41 70.55 26.78
N ASP A 76 37.28 70.94 25.87
CA ASP A 76 37.30 70.42 24.49
C ASP A 76 37.66 68.92 24.44
N ASN A 77 38.51 68.46 25.36
CA ASN A 77 38.98 67.07 25.42
C ASN A 77 37.97 66.10 26.09
N TYR A 78 36.96 66.61 26.81
CA TYR A 78 36.01 65.78 27.59
C TYR A 78 34.55 66.06 27.24
N ALA A 79 34.04 65.32 26.25
CA ALA A 79 32.67 65.45 25.75
C ALA A 79 31.58 65.15 26.80
N ASP A 80 31.87 64.30 27.80
CA ASP A 80 31.00 64.05 28.94
C ASP A 80 30.79 65.34 29.77
N LEU A 81 31.86 66.10 30.00
CA LEU A 81 31.79 67.38 30.71
C LEU A 81 31.11 68.46 29.88
N GLN A 82 31.34 68.49 28.56
CA GLN A 82 30.60 69.39 27.65
C GLN A 82 29.09 69.18 27.77
N LYS A 83 28.66 67.93 27.80
CA LYS A 83 27.25 67.56 27.96
C LYS A 83 26.71 67.93 29.34
N ALA A 84 27.52 67.79 30.40
CA ALA A 84 27.10 68.07 31.77
C ALA A 84 27.08 69.57 32.12
N PHE A 85 28.06 70.33 31.67
CA PHE A 85 28.31 71.70 32.13
C PHE A 85 28.07 72.76 31.05
N GLY A 86 28.06 72.40 29.77
CA GLY A 86 27.88 73.34 28.66
C GLY A 86 28.89 74.50 28.74
N ASN A 87 28.38 75.73 28.87
CA ASN A 87 29.19 76.95 28.96
C ASN A 87 29.45 77.43 30.39
N ASN A 88 29.19 76.61 31.41
CA ASN A 88 29.52 76.94 32.79
C ASN A 88 31.02 76.70 33.04
N TRP A 89 31.85 77.71 32.75
CA TRP A 89 33.31 77.62 32.90
C TRP A 89 33.75 77.23 34.31
N SER A 90 33.15 77.82 35.33
CA SER A 90 33.50 77.55 36.74
C SER A 90 33.30 76.08 37.13
N ALA A 91 32.33 75.38 36.53
CA ALA A 91 32.11 73.96 36.79
C ALA A 91 33.28 73.06 36.33
N TYR A 92 34.01 73.44 35.28
CA TYR A 92 35.17 72.66 34.80
C TYR A 92 36.36 72.76 35.76
N TYR A 93 36.65 73.94 36.30
CA TYR A 93 37.67 74.12 37.34
C TYR A 93 37.34 73.28 38.58
N GLN A 94 36.08 73.36 39.05
CA GLN A 94 35.62 72.60 40.21
C GLN A 94 35.64 71.10 39.96
N HIS A 95 35.27 70.66 38.75
CA HIS A 95 35.36 69.25 38.39
C HIS A 95 36.80 68.75 38.43
N TYR A 96 37.74 69.49 37.84
CA TYR A 96 39.13 69.06 37.83
C TYR A 96 39.71 68.91 39.24
N MET A 97 39.51 69.91 40.11
CA MET A 97 40.01 69.87 41.49
C MET A 97 39.41 68.72 42.30
N ASN A 98 38.11 68.47 42.18
CA ASN A 98 37.43 67.51 43.05
C ASN A 98 37.38 66.08 42.50
N ILE A 99 37.56 65.90 41.19
CA ILE A 99 37.33 64.63 40.49
C ILE A 99 38.41 64.39 39.43
N GLY A 100 38.59 65.34 38.52
CA GLY A 100 39.39 65.14 37.32
C GLY A 100 40.85 64.79 37.58
N ILE A 101 41.50 65.43 38.55
CA ILE A 101 42.88 65.10 38.93
C ILE A 101 42.98 63.68 39.50
N HIS A 102 42.03 63.28 40.35
CA HIS A 102 42.00 61.95 40.95
C HIS A 102 41.66 60.84 39.94
N GLU A 103 40.96 61.16 38.86
CA GLU A 103 40.78 60.29 37.69
C GLU A 103 42.00 60.28 36.74
N GLY A 104 42.99 61.16 37.00
CA GLY A 104 44.15 61.34 36.15
C GLY A 104 43.82 61.94 34.78
N ARG A 105 42.77 62.77 34.67
CA ARG A 105 42.42 63.45 33.41
C ARG A 105 43.50 64.46 33.00
N GLN A 106 43.83 64.51 31.71
CA GLN A 106 44.75 65.50 31.17
C GLN A 106 44.09 66.88 31.18
N ALA A 107 44.72 67.84 31.86
CA ALA A 107 44.13 69.15 32.11
C ALA A 107 44.73 70.29 31.26
N SER A 108 45.82 70.03 30.55
CA SER A 108 46.36 70.95 29.54
C SER A 108 47.13 70.19 28.47
N GLU A 109 47.37 70.85 27.35
CA GLU A 109 48.14 70.34 26.22
C GLU A 109 49.60 69.99 26.57
N ASN A 110 50.14 70.60 27.63
CA ASN A 110 51.56 70.51 28.00
C ASN A 110 51.84 69.69 29.27
N PHE A 111 50.81 69.29 30.01
CA PHE A 111 50.97 68.52 31.24
C PHE A 111 49.94 67.37 31.30
N ASP A 112 50.44 66.18 31.60
CA ASP A 112 49.62 65.00 31.89
C ASP A 112 50.17 64.29 33.13
N VAL A 113 49.35 64.21 34.18
CA VAL A 113 49.79 63.68 35.48
C VAL A 113 50.19 62.21 35.40
N ILE A 114 49.49 61.43 34.58
CA ILE A 114 49.80 60.01 34.36
C ILE A 114 51.16 59.88 33.67
N SER A 115 51.41 60.68 32.63
CA SER A 115 52.72 60.75 31.96
C SER A 115 53.84 61.12 32.92
N TYR A 116 53.61 62.13 33.78
CA TYR A 116 54.58 62.56 34.77
C TYR A 116 54.89 61.45 35.79
N LYS A 117 53.85 60.81 36.33
CA LYS A 117 53.98 59.61 37.17
C LYS A 117 54.77 58.51 36.47
N THR A 118 54.41 58.16 35.23
CA THR A 118 55.05 57.07 34.48
C THR A 118 56.55 57.31 34.28
N ARG A 119 56.99 58.55 34.11
CA ARG A 119 58.42 58.89 33.94
C ARG A 119 59.24 58.76 35.20
N TYR A 120 58.69 59.14 36.35
CA TYR A 120 59.48 59.41 37.55
C TYR A 120 59.25 58.36 38.63
N ARG A 121 60.10 57.33 38.61
CA ARG A 121 60.02 56.19 39.53
C ARG A 121 60.29 56.56 40.99
N ASP A 122 61.09 57.60 41.23
CA ASP A 122 61.29 58.19 42.56
C ASP A 122 59.98 58.72 43.15
N LEU A 123 59.15 59.38 42.33
CA LEU A 123 57.84 59.88 42.75
C LEU A 123 56.81 58.76 42.89
N GLN A 124 56.90 57.71 42.08
CA GLN A 124 56.09 56.50 42.24
C GLN A 124 56.25 55.87 43.63
N SER A 125 57.48 55.81 44.14
CA SER A 125 57.74 55.31 45.49
C SER A 125 57.24 56.24 46.60
N ALA A 126 57.19 57.55 46.35
CA ALA A 126 56.76 58.55 47.34
C ALA A 126 55.23 58.69 47.42
N TYR A 127 54.54 58.69 46.27
CA TYR A 127 53.13 59.09 46.18
C TYR A 127 52.19 57.98 45.71
N GLY A 128 52.70 56.87 45.19
CA GLY A 128 51.88 55.75 44.72
C GLY A 128 50.84 56.18 43.68
N ASP A 129 49.56 56.01 43.99
CA ASP A 129 48.42 56.34 43.11
C ASP A 129 47.81 57.74 43.33
N ASP A 130 48.37 58.53 44.25
CA ASP A 130 47.87 59.88 44.51
C ASP A 130 48.34 60.88 43.45
N TYR A 131 47.54 61.05 42.39
CA TYR A 131 47.81 61.98 41.30
C TYR A 131 47.96 63.44 41.73
N GLU A 132 47.26 63.87 42.77
CA GLU A 132 47.35 65.26 43.27
C GLU A 132 48.77 65.54 43.77
N SER A 133 49.33 64.64 44.59
CA SER A 133 50.72 64.75 45.06
C SER A 133 51.77 64.86 43.94
N TYR A 134 51.55 64.25 42.77
CA TYR A 134 52.44 64.42 41.61
C TYR A 134 52.35 65.82 41.01
N VAL A 135 51.14 66.39 40.98
CA VAL A 135 50.93 67.77 40.53
C VAL A 135 51.56 68.75 41.52
N ASP A 136 51.37 68.54 42.82
CA ASP A 136 51.93 69.35 43.89
C ASP A 136 53.45 69.36 43.84
N HIS A 137 54.04 68.18 43.65
CA HIS A 137 55.47 68.04 43.44
C HIS A 137 55.92 68.87 42.24
N TYR A 138 55.22 68.79 41.11
CA TYR A 138 55.61 69.55 39.93
C TYR A 138 55.55 71.07 40.16
N ILE A 139 54.46 71.56 40.76
CA ILE A 139 54.26 72.98 41.09
C ILE A 139 55.34 73.48 42.06
N SER A 140 55.64 72.70 43.10
CA SER A 140 56.52 73.11 44.19
C SER A 140 58.01 72.99 43.83
N TYR A 141 58.37 71.92 43.12
CA TYR A 141 59.76 71.50 42.90
C TYR A 141 60.05 71.15 41.43
N GLY A 142 59.19 70.36 40.79
CA GLY A 142 59.49 69.73 39.50
C GLY A 142 59.79 70.71 38.36
N ALA A 143 59.17 71.89 38.35
CA ALA A 143 59.52 72.95 37.41
C ALA A 143 60.95 73.50 37.60
N LYS A 144 61.39 73.67 38.85
CA LYS A 144 62.76 74.12 39.21
C LYS A 144 63.80 73.04 38.95
N GLU A 145 63.41 71.78 39.10
CA GLU A 145 64.23 70.61 38.80
C GLU A 145 64.37 70.32 37.28
N ASN A 146 63.70 71.10 36.41
CA ASN A 146 63.63 70.87 34.97
C ASN A 146 63.07 69.48 34.61
N ARG A 147 62.12 68.96 35.40
CA ARG A 147 61.45 67.68 35.10
C ARG A 147 60.59 67.83 33.83
N ASN A 148 60.69 66.86 32.93
CA ASN A 148 59.90 66.75 31.71
C ASN A 148 58.44 66.38 32.02
N VAL A 149 57.53 67.30 31.69
CA VAL A 149 56.09 67.17 31.89
C VAL A 149 55.29 66.97 30.62
N SER A 150 55.92 67.02 29.45
CA SER A 150 55.22 66.88 28.16
C SER A 150 54.38 65.61 28.16
N PRO A 151 53.18 65.56 27.57
CA PRO A 151 52.41 64.31 27.60
C PRO A 151 53.14 63.16 26.89
N LEU A 152 53.26 61.99 27.53
CA LEU A 152 53.72 60.76 26.89
C LEU A 152 52.60 60.20 26.03
N ARG A 153 52.90 59.98 24.74
CA ARG A 153 51.99 59.33 23.81
C ARG A 153 52.67 58.13 23.19
N TYR A 154 51.90 57.08 22.97
CA TYR A 154 52.32 55.86 22.30
C TYR A 154 51.44 55.60 21.09
N LYS A 155 52.06 55.09 20.03
CA LYS A 155 51.38 54.71 18.81
C LYS A 155 50.73 53.35 18.98
N VAL A 156 49.45 53.26 18.60
CA VAL A 156 48.71 52.00 18.51
C VAL A 156 48.32 51.79 17.06
N ASP A 157 48.93 50.79 16.43
CA ASP A 157 48.59 50.39 15.06
C ASP A 157 47.67 49.16 15.12
N PHE A 158 46.44 49.32 14.65
CA PHE A 158 45.52 48.22 14.39
C PHE A 158 45.82 47.66 13.00
N VAL A 159 46.04 46.35 12.91
CA VAL A 159 46.51 45.67 11.69
C VAL A 159 45.56 44.55 11.30
N ASP A 160 45.15 44.49 10.03
CA ASP A 160 44.47 43.34 9.44
C ASP A 160 45.27 42.80 8.26
N ASN A 161 45.54 41.50 8.25
CA ASN A 161 46.32 40.81 7.22
C ASN A 161 47.66 41.50 6.85
N GLY A 162 48.36 42.04 7.85
CA GLY A 162 49.65 42.73 7.68
C GLY A 162 49.55 44.18 7.20
N GLN A 163 48.35 44.71 6.99
CA GLN A 163 48.13 46.13 6.65
C GLN A 163 47.56 46.89 7.84
N ILE A 164 48.11 48.09 8.09
CA ILE A 164 47.56 49.00 9.10
C ILE A 164 46.19 49.48 8.63
N VAL A 165 45.14 49.15 9.38
CA VAL A 165 43.77 49.61 9.13
C VAL A 165 43.49 50.94 9.82
N GLU A 166 44.11 51.18 10.98
CA GLU A 166 44.03 52.45 11.70
C GLU A 166 45.25 52.65 12.61
N SER A 167 45.75 53.88 12.69
CA SER A 167 46.79 54.28 13.65
C SER A 167 46.27 55.35 14.60
N GLN A 168 46.48 55.16 15.90
CA GLN A 168 46.10 56.11 16.94
C GLN A 168 47.30 56.51 17.80
N ASN A 169 47.38 57.79 18.18
CA ASN A 169 48.39 58.29 19.11
C ASN A 169 47.74 58.59 20.47
N VAL A 170 47.77 57.61 21.37
CA VAL A 170 47.07 57.68 22.65
C VAL A 170 48.02 58.09 23.78
N LEU A 171 47.50 58.77 24.80
CA LEU A 171 48.27 59.08 26.00
C LEU A 171 48.65 57.79 26.74
N CYS A 172 49.78 57.79 27.43
CA CYS A 172 50.23 56.62 28.16
C CYS A 172 49.20 56.16 29.20
N MET A 173 49.14 54.84 29.38
CA MET A 173 48.27 54.13 30.31
C MET A 173 46.77 54.33 30.08
N ARG A 174 46.37 54.92 28.95
CA ARG A 174 44.97 55.02 28.50
C ARG A 174 44.73 54.07 27.32
N GLY A 175 43.46 53.83 27.02
CA GLY A 175 43.04 52.92 25.95
C GLY A 175 42.95 53.57 24.58
N ALA A 176 43.13 52.75 23.54
CA ALA A 176 42.77 53.07 22.16
C ALA A 176 41.33 52.63 21.87
N LYS A 177 40.74 53.12 20.77
CA LYS A 177 39.43 52.70 20.29
C LYS A 177 39.61 51.80 19.07
N ALA A 178 39.18 50.55 19.11
CA ALA A 178 39.34 49.67 17.94
C ALA A 178 38.46 50.12 16.75
N PRO A 179 38.94 49.98 15.50
CA PRO A 179 38.14 50.18 14.30
C PRO A 179 37.06 49.09 14.15
N GLU A 180 35.95 49.46 13.51
CA GLU A 180 34.91 48.52 13.08
C GLU A 180 35.22 48.01 11.67
N ILE A 181 35.79 46.80 11.57
CA ILE A 181 36.06 46.12 10.30
C ILE A 181 35.26 44.80 10.22
N THR A 182 34.90 44.37 9.01
CA THR A 182 34.05 43.18 8.80
C THR A 182 34.63 42.25 7.75
N LYS A 183 34.49 40.94 7.97
CA LYS A 183 34.83 39.88 7.02
C LYS A 183 33.70 38.85 7.00
N THR A 184 33.05 38.68 5.84
CA THR A 184 31.90 37.76 5.70
C THR A 184 32.22 36.36 6.20
N GLY A 185 31.39 35.86 7.12
CA GLY A 185 31.51 34.53 7.69
C GLY A 185 32.58 34.39 8.78
N TYR A 186 33.13 35.49 9.28
CA TYR A 186 34.08 35.51 10.40
C TYR A 186 33.68 36.55 11.45
N VAL A 187 33.97 36.25 12.71
CA VAL A 187 33.84 37.14 13.87
C VAL A 187 35.21 37.75 14.14
N LEU A 188 35.24 39.08 14.26
CA LEU A 188 36.44 39.84 14.60
C LEU A 188 36.72 39.75 16.11
N SER A 189 37.97 39.46 16.45
CA SER A 189 38.57 39.78 17.73
C SER A 189 39.96 40.41 17.50
N TRP A 190 40.58 40.88 18.57
CA TRP A 190 41.93 41.45 18.54
C TRP A 190 42.86 40.59 19.37
N ASP A 191 44.10 40.40 18.91
CA ASP A 191 45.07 39.50 19.54
C ASP A 191 45.56 39.94 20.92
N LYS A 192 45.39 41.21 21.27
CA LYS A 192 45.89 41.84 22.50
C LYS A 192 44.89 42.86 23.05
N GLU A 193 45.01 43.12 24.35
CA GLU A 193 44.31 44.22 25.00
C GLU A 193 44.87 45.57 24.54
N TYR A 194 43.98 46.56 24.41
CA TYR A 194 44.31 47.93 23.97
C TYR A 194 43.69 48.99 24.88
N ASN A 195 43.26 48.61 26.08
CA ASN A 195 42.67 49.48 27.10
C ASN A 195 43.71 50.23 27.95
N LYS A 196 44.99 49.83 27.93
CA LYS A 196 46.07 50.45 28.72
C LYS A 196 47.42 50.38 28.02
N ILE A 197 47.81 51.46 27.36
CA ILE A 197 48.98 51.48 26.47
C ILE A 197 50.22 52.04 27.18
N ALA A 198 51.22 51.19 27.41
CA ALA A 198 52.47 51.56 28.10
C ALA A 198 53.69 51.72 27.17
N SER A 199 53.55 51.36 25.90
CA SER A 199 54.55 51.51 24.84
C SER A 199 53.86 51.48 23.48
N ASP A 200 54.59 51.81 22.41
CA ASP A 200 54.09 51.56 21.05
C ASP A 200 53.64 50.11 20.90
N THR A 201 52.43 49.91 20.38
CA THR A 201 51.73 48.62 20.38
C THR A 201 51.12 48.35 19.01
N THR A 202 51.32 47.14 18.50
CA THR A 202 50.60 46.63 17.31
C THR A 202 49.59 45.58 17.75
N VAL A 203 48.32 45.81 17.39
CA VAL A 203 47.17 44.97 17.71
C VAL A 203 46.64 44.37 16.40
N ASN A 204 46.68 43.05 16.27
CA ASN A 204 46.33 42.34 15.05
C ASN A 204 44.90 41.79 15.12
N ALA A 205 44.16 41.92 14.00
CA ALA A 205 42.85 41.34 13.84
C ALA A 205 42.96 39.81 13.81
N VAL A 206 42.08 39.16 14.57
CA VAL A 206 41.92 37.71 14.61
C VAL A 206 40.52 37.38 14.12
N TRP A 207 40.43 36.52 13.12
CA TRP A 207 39.18 36.15 12.46
C TRP A 207 38.80 34.71 12.79
N ALA A 208 37.78 34.52 13.61
CA ALA A 208 37.22 33.20 13.90
C ALA A 208 36.03 32.92 12.97
N PRO A 209 35.96 31.78 12.26
CA PRO A 209 34.84 31.50 11.37
C PRO A 209 33.54 31.36 12.17
N VAL A 210 32.43 31.80 11.56
CA VAL A 210 31.09 31.67 12.15
C VAL A 210 30.67 30.20 12.16
N THR A 211 30.11 29.77 13.29
CA THR A 211 29.47 28.46 13.44
C THR A 211 27.96 28.65 13.50
N VAL A 212 27.23 27.92 12.66
CA VAL A 212 25.75 27.97 12.57
C VAL A 212 25.15 26.58 12.74
N ARG A 213 23.84 26.52 12.99
CA ARG A 213 23.10 25.27 13.14
C ARG A 213 22.56 24.80 11.78
N LEU A 214 22.89 23.57 11.42
CA LEU A 214 22.24 22.83 10.34
C LEU A 214 21.12 21.98 10.92
N ASN A 215 19.89 22.16 10.43
CA ASN A 215 18.72 21.37 10.80
C ASN A 215 18.37 20.40 9.67
N TYR A 216 17.97 19.18 10.04
CA TYR A 216 17.55 18.13 9.12
C TYR A 216 16.03 17.94 9.16
N ASP A 217 15.39 18.07 8.01
CA ASP A 217 14.00 17.68 7.80
C ASP A 217 13.94 16.34 7.04
N ALA A 218 13.59 15.28 7.75
CA ALA A 218 13.55 13.93 7.20
C ALA A 218 12.43 13.69 6.16
N ALA A 219 11.53 14.65 5.94
CA ALA A 219 10.44 14.56 4.96
C ALA A 219 9.64 13.24 5.06
N GLY A 220 9.19 12.92 6.27
CA GLY A 220 8.46 11.69 6.59
C GLY A 220 9.32 10.45 6.90
N GLY A 221 10.65 10.58 6.83
CA GLY A 221 11.58 9.58 7.39
C GLY A 221 11.84 9.80 8.87
N ASN A 222 12.59 8.88 9.47
CA ASN A 222 13.03 8.92 10.86
C ASN A 222 14.54 9.18 10.96
N LEU A 223 14.95 9.99 11.93
CA LEU A 223 16.36 10.34 12.22
C LEU A 223 16.64 10.21 13.73
N ALA A 224 17.87 9.84 14.08
CA ALA A 224 18.33 9.88 15.47
C ALA A 224 18.67 11.31 15.91
N ASN A 225 19.38 12.06 15.06
CA ASN A 225 19.76 13.46 15.30
C ASN A 225 19.12 14.38 14.26
N THR A 226 18.47 15.45 14.71
CA THR A 226 17.76 16.40 13.84
C THR A 226 18.56 17.67 13.54
N SER A 227 19.78 17.80 14.08
CA SER A 227 20.64 18.95 13.79
C SER A 227 22.10 18.71 14.14
N LYS A 228 23.01 19.50 13.55
CA LYS A 228 24.43 19.60 13.94
C LYS A 228 24.94 21.03 13.74
N ASN A 229 26.11 21.35 14.29
CA ASN A 229 26.79 22.60 13.99
C ASN A 229 27.69 22.45 12.75
N ILE A 230 27.74 23.50 11.93
CA ILE A 230 28.62 23.60 10.76
C ILE A 230 29.37 24.94 10.79
N THR A 231 30.58 24.97 10.26
CA THR A 231 31.48 26.14 10.32
C THR A 231 31.73 26.70 8.94
N TYR A 232 31.56 28.02 8.78
CA TYR A 232 31.77 28.73 7.51
C TYR A 232 33.18 28.49 6.94
N GLY A 233 33.25 28.22 5.64
CA GLY A 233 34.49 27.92 4.92
C GLY A 233 34.97 26.46 5.04
N GLY A 234 34.45 25.69 6.00
CA GLY A 234 34.64 24.23 6.09
C GLY A 234 33.71 23.45 5.17
N THR A 235 33.60 22.13 5.40
CA THR A 235 32.63 21.26 4.72
C THR A 235 31.53 20.79 5.67
N TYR A 236 30.43 20.26 5.13
CA TYR A 236 29.33 19.75 5.96
C TYR A 236 29.71 18.49 6.77
N GLY A 237 30.72 17.73 6.32
CA GLY A 237 31.15 16.47 6.94
C GLY A 237 30.04 15.42 6.93
N ASP A 238 30.17 14.37 7.75
CA ASP A 238 29.18 13.30 7.77
C ASP A 238 27.77 13.83 8.08
N LEU A 239 26.82 13.43 7.24
CA LEU A 239 25.41 13.79 7.33
C LEU A 239 24.61 12.59 7.85
N GLU A 240 23.57 12.88 8.63
CA GLU A 240 22.71 11.84 9.20
C GLU A 240 21.97 11.08 8.08
N LEU A 241 21.80 9.77 8.22
CA LEU A 241 21.14 8.93 7.21
C LEU A 241 19.74 8.53 7.69
N PRO A 242 18.66 9.15 7.17
CA PRO A 242 17.31 8.81 7.57
C PRO A 242 16.88 7.45 7.03
N LYS A 243 15.83 6.89 7.65
CA LYS A 243 15.12 5.70 7.14
C LYS A 243 13.64 5.98 6.96
N ARG A 244 13.06 5.48 5.86
CA ARG A 244 11.63 5.59 5.55
C ARG A 244 11.15 4.33 4.83
N ASP A 245 10.20 3.61 5.41
CA ASP A 245 9.69 2.35 4.85
C ASP A 245 9.06 2.58 3.47
N GLY A 246 9.40 1.73 2.51
CA GLY A 246 8.90 1.84 1.13
C GLY A 246 9.63 2.85 0.24
N TYR A 247 10.67 3.54 0.75
CA TYR A 247 11.43 4.53 0.01
C TYR A 247 12.95 4.33 0.14
N THR A 248 13.68 4.76 -0.88
CA THR A 248 15.15 4.86 -0.90
C THR A 248 15.56 6.32 -0.69
N PHE A 249 16.48 6.55 0.24
CA PHE A 249 17.05 7.87 0.49
C PHE A 249 17.97 8.30 -0.66
N ILE A 250 17.69 9.44 -1.29
CA ILE A 250 18.47 9.97 -2.41
C ILE A 250 19.53 10.96 -1.95
N GLY A 251 19.23 11.76 -0.92
CA GLY A 251 20.19 12.71 -0.36
C GLY A 251 19.53 13.89 0.36
N TRP A 252 20.38 14.77 0.89
CA TRP A 252 19.98 16.04 1.52
C TRP A 252 20.00 17.17 0.50
N TYR A 253 18.96 18.00 0.48
CA TYR A 253 18.81 19.11 -0.47
C TYR A 253 18.50 20.42 0.25
N THR A 254 18.84 21.54 -0.38
CA THR A 254 18.58 22.88 0.18
C THR A 254 17.10 23.31 0.19
N ALA A 255 16.20 22.52 -0.41
CA ALA A 255 14.76 22.78 -0.45
C ALA A 255 13.93 21.48 -0.40
N ALA A 256 12.68 21.57 0.09
CA ALA A 256 11.76 20.43 0.19
C ALA A 256 11.40 19.82 -1.18
N THR A 257 11.35 20.64 -2.23
CA THR A 257 11.20 20.21 -3.63
C THR A 257 12.26 20.90 -4.49
N GLY A 258 13.03 20.14 -5.26
CA GLY A 258 14.18 20.67 -6.02
C GLY A 258 15.36 21.05 -5.11
N GLY A 259 16.05 22.15 -5.43
CA GLY A 259 17.22 22.60 -4.69
C GLY A 259 18.52 21.91 -5.10
N THR A 260 19.60 22.25 -4.40
CA THR A 260 20.95 21.71 -4.64
C THR A 260 21.25 20.62 -3.62
N GLN A 261 21.80 19.51 -4.08
CA GLN A 261 22.20 18.41 -3.19
C GLN A 261 23.40 18.83 -2.35
N ILE A 262 23.33 18.55 -1.05
CA ILE A 262 24.40 18.73 -0.08
C ILE A 262 25.01 17.36 0.22
N THR A 263 26.34 17.27 0.10
CA THR A 263 27.14 16.10 0.46
C THR A 263 28.12 16.46 1.56
N LYS A 264 28.82 15.45 2.10
CA LYS A 264 29.84 15.67 3.14
C LYS A 264 30.98 16.62 2.71
N ASP A 265 31.21 16.72 1.39
CA ASP A 265 32.30 17.50 0.80
C ASP A 265 31.82 18.88 0.30
N THR A 266 30.52 19.18 0.35
CA THR A 266 30.00 20.50 0.01
C THR A 266 30.60 21.54 0.96
N LYS A 267 30.96 22.71 0.42
CA LYS A 267 31.51 23.82 1.22
C LYS A 267 30.38 24.58 1.93
N VAL A 268 30.63 24.98 3.18
CA VAL A 268 29.69 25.79 3.98
C VAL A 268 29.90 27.26 3.66
N GLU A 269 28.91 27.87 3.00
CA GLU A 269 28.91 29.29 2.61
C GLU A 269 27.79 30.10 3.31
N VAL A 270 27.04 29.46 4.19
CA VAL A 270 25.96 30.09 4.96
C VAL A 270 26.48 30.71 6.25
N THR A 271 25.95 31.88 6.61
CA THR A 271 26.30 32.62 7.83
C THR A 271 25.16 32.69 8.85
N ALA A 272 24.04 32.03 8.57
CA ALA A 272 22.91 31.84 9.46
C ALA A 272 22.47 30.37 9.44
N ASP A 273 21.63 29.99 10.40
CA ASP A 273 21.08 28.62 10.50
C ASP A 273 20.38 28.22 9.19
N GLN A 274 20.55 26.96 8.81
CA GLN A 274 20.05 26.40 7.56
C GLN A 274 19.27 25.12 7.82
N THR A 275 18.22 24.86 7.04
CA THR A 275 17.53 23.57 7.02
C THR A 275 17.79 22.87 5.69
N VAL A 276 18.09 21.58 5.73
CA VAL A 276 18.18 20.69 4.57
C VAL A 276 17.10 19.62 4.65
N TYR A 277 16.63 19.17 3.48
CA TYR A 277 15.46 18.32 3.33
C TYR A 277 15.84 16.99 2.67
N ALA A 278 15.36 15.89 3.23
CA ALA A 278 15.58 14.56 2.67
C ALA A 278 14.73 14.36 1.40
N HIS A 279 15.36 13.90 0.32
CA HIS A 279 14.65 13.48 -0.89
C HIS A 279 14.62 11.96 -0.97
N TRP A 280 13.50 11.44 -1.46
CA TRP A 280 13.16 10.01 -1.44
C TRP A 280 12.69 9.54 -2.81
N ALA A 281 13.11 8.34 -3.22
CA ALA A 281 12.53 7.63 -4.36
C ALA A 281 11.66 6.47 -3.86
N SER A 282 10.43 6.32 -4.38
CA SER A 282 9.56 5.19 -4.05
C SER A 282 10.17 3.88 -4.56
N ASN A 283 10.16 2.85 -3.71
CA ASN A 283 10.62 1.52 -4.09
C ASN A 283 9.55 0.78 -4.90
N SER A 284 9.99 -0.21 -5.68
CA SER A 284 9.12 -1.17 -6.34
C SER A 284 9.14 -2.53 -5.64
N TYR A 285 8.01 -3.22 -5.67
CA TYR A 285 7.81 -4.52 -5.04
C TYR A 285 7.06 -5.47 -5.98
N THR A 286 7.30 -6.76 -5.83
CA THR A 286 6.59 -7.81 -6.57
C THR A 286 5.34 -8.24 -5.80
N VAL A 287 4.20 -8.22 -6.48
CA VAL A 287 2.93 -8.75 -6.00
C VAL A 287 2.71 -10.08 -6.70
N THR A 288 2.50 -11.14 -5.93
CA THR A 288 2.11 -12.45 -6.44
C THR A 288 0.61 -12.65 -6.27
N PHE A 289 -0.04 -13.23 -7.27
CA PHE A 289 -1.47 -13.49 -7.31
C PHE A 289 -1.73 -14.98 -7.07
N ASP A 290 -2.23 -15.32 -5.88
CA ASP A 290 -2.65 -16.67 -5.54
C ASP A 290 -4.15 -16.84 -5.82
N ALA A 291 -4.47 -17.67 -6.82
CA ALA A 291 -5.84 -17.88 -7.23
C ALA A 291 -6.68 -18.71 -6.23
N ASP A 292 -6.11 -19.17 -5.12
CA ASP A 292 -6.79 -19.90 -4.03
C ASP A 292 -7.72 -21.03 -4.55
N GLY A 293 -7.10 -22.02 -5.19
CA GLY A 293 -7.81 -23.13 -5.83
C GLY A 293 -8.45 -22.81 -7.19
N GLY A 294 -8.31 -21.58 -7.69
CA GLY A 294 -8.59 -21.21 -9.08
C GLY A 294 -7.34 -21.27 -9.98
N THR A 295 -7.46 -20.68 -11.17
CA THR A 295 -6.37 -20.51 -12.15
C THR A 295 -6.24 -19.05 -12.55
N VAL A 296 -5.01 -18.55 -12.69
CA VAL A 296 -4.71 -17.17 -13.12
C VAL A 296 -3.60 -17.17 -14.16
N ASN A 297 -3.76 -16.41 -15.24
CA ASN A 297 -2.78 -16.36 -16.34
C ASN A 297 -1.54 -15.53 -16.00
N THR A 298 -1.71 -14.43 -15.27
CA THR A 298 -0.62 -13.57 -14.81
C THR A 298 -0.52 -13.69 -13.30
N ASN A 299 0.46 -14.45 -12.82
CA ASN A 299 0.62 -14.77 -11.41
C ASN A 299 1.48 -13.77 -10.62
N SER A 300 2.06 -12.76 -11.27
CA SER A 300 2.73 -11.67 -10.57
C SER A 300 2.80 -10.36 -11.36
N LYS A 301 3.04 -9.25 -10.66
CA LYS A 301 3.35 -7.94 -11.25
C LYS A 301 4.23 -7.10 -10.34
N THR A 302 4.92 -6.12 -10.89
CA THR A 302 5.64 -5.11 -10.12
C THR A 302 4.73 -3.91 -9.83
N VAL A 303 4.76 -3.40 -8.61
CA VAL A 303 4.02 -2.20 -8.17
C VAL A 303 4.96 -1.21 -7.49
N ILE A 304 4.59 0.07 -7.44
CA ILE A 304 5.36 1.13 -6.80
C ILE A 304 4.69 1.47 -5.46
N PHE A 305 5.48 1.52 -4.38
CA PHE A 305 4.98 1.86 -3.05
C PHE A 305 4.30 3.23 -3.02
N GLY A 306 3.14 3.31 -2.36
CA GLY A 306 2.32 4.52 -2.28
C GLY A 306 1.45 4.81 -3.51
N ASN A 307 1.72 4.19 -4.67
CA ASN A 307 0.88 4.30 -5.86
C ASN A 307 -0.26 3.27 -5.84
N ALA A 308 -1.23 3.42 -6.74
CA ALA A 308 -2.29 2.43 -6.92
C ALA A 308 -1.78 1.13 -7.55
N TYR A 309 -2.39 -0.02 -7.21
CA TYR A 309 -2.04 -1.31 -7.80
C TYR A 309 -2.25 -1.36 -9.33
N GLY A 310 -3.17 -0.55 -9.88
CA GLY A 310 -3.54 -0.59 -11.29
C GLY A 310 -4.30 -1.87 -11.66
N GLU A 311 -4.44 -2.15 -12.95
CA GLU A 311 -5.19 -3.33 -13.42
C GLU A 311 -4.69 -4.63 -12.79
N LEU A 312 -5.62 -5.44 -12.27
CA LEU A 312 -5.37 -6.71 -11.61
C LEU A 312 -5.90 -7.85 -12.49
N PRO A 313 -5.22 -9.00 -12.56
CA PRO A 313 -5.69 -10.13 -13.35
C PRO A 313 -7.01 -10.66 -12.79
N THR A 314 -7.85 -11.22 -13.66
CA THR A 314 -9.09 -11.90 -13.25
C THR A 314 -8.86 -13.41 -13.32
N PRO A 315 -8.81 -14.12 -12.18
CA PRO A 315 -8.69 -15.56 -12.15
C PRO A 315 -10.03 -16.23 -12.46
N THR A 316 -10.01 -17.54 -12.71
CA THR A 316 -11.21 -18.37 -12.89
C THR A 316 -11.20 -19.57 -11.95
N ARG A 317 -12.37 -19.98 -11.47
CA ARG A 317 -12.56 -21.19 -10.64
C ARG A 317 -13.93 -21.80 -10.93
N SER A 318 -13.97 -23.07 -11.37
CA SER A 318 -15.22 -23.75 -11.72
C SER A 318 -16.21 -23.71 -10.57
N GLY A 319 -17.49 -23.42 -10.82
CA GLY A 319 -18.55 -23.36 -9.80
C GLY A 319 -18.52 -22.16 -8.86
N TYR A 320 -17.59 -21.22 -9.03
CA TYR A 320 -17.48 -20.00 -8.22
C TYR A 320 -17.38 -18.75 -9.09
N THR A 321 -17.82 -17.62 -8.52
CA THR A 321 -17.65 -16.28 -9.05
C THR A 321 -16.51 -15.59 -8.32
N PHE A 322 -15.61 -14.94 -9.07
CA PHE A 322 -14.49 -14.19 -8.50
C PHE A 322 -14.99 -12.94 -7.76
N ALA A 323 -14.69 -12.82 -6.47
CA ALA A 323 -15.11 -11.69 -5.65
C ALA A 323 -14.11 -10.52 -5.69
N GLY A 324 -12.85 -10.77 -6.08
CA GLY A 324 -11.74 -9.81 -6.00
C GLY A 324 -10.46 -10.38 -5.39
N TRP A 325 -9.50 -9.50 -5.11
CA TRP A 325 -8.22 -9.82 -4.48
C TRP A 325 -8.18 -9.33 -3.03
N TRP A 326 -7.57 -10.08 -2.13
CA TRP A 326 -7.44 -9.74 -0.71
C TRP A 326 -6.01 -9.89 -0.20
N THR A 327 -5.67 -9.16 0.85
CA THR A 327 -4.35 -9.26 1.49
C THR A 327 -4.12 -10.52 2.32
N ALA A 328 -5.17 -11.33 2.55
CA ALA A 328 -5.11 -12.61 3.24
C ALA A 328 -6.26 -13.54 2.81
N VAL A 329 -6.12 -14.84 3.08
CA VAL A 329 -7.11 -15.87 2.70
C VAL A 329 -8.45 -15.69 3.45
N ASP A 330 -8.44 -15.45 4.77
CA ASP A 330 -9.68 -15.47 5.56
C ASP A 330 -10.12 -14.11 6.16
N SER A 331 -9.21 -13.12 6.25
CA SER A 331 -9.47 -11.89 7.04
C SER A 331 -8.77 -10.64 6.50
N GLY A 332 -8.43 -10.61 5.21
CA GLY A 332 -7.69 -9.51 4.59
C GLY A 332 -8.54 -8.29 4.26
N GLU A 333 -7.88 -7.22 3.81
CA GLU A 333 -8.54 -6.08 3.15
C GLU A 333 -8.69 -6.38 1.66
N GLN A 334 -9.82 -5.98 1.08
CA GLN A 334 -10.03 -6.08 -0.37
C GLN A 334 -9.14 -5.09 -1.11
N VAL A 335 -8.44 -5.58 -2.13
CA VAL A 335 -7.57 -4.82 -3.01
C VAL A 335 -8.21 -4.76 -4.39
N ASN A 336 -8.37 -3.53 -4.90
CA ASN A 336 -8.81 -3.28 -6.26
C ASN A 336 -7.77 -2.39 -6.98
N ALA A 337 -8.01 -2.10 -8.27
CA ALA A 337 -7.07 -1.35 -9.08
C ALA A 337 -6.74 0.06 -8.55
N GLY A 338 -7.65 0.66 -7.77
CA GLY A 338 -7.47 1.98 -7.14
C GLY A 338 -6.86 1.93 -5.74
N SER A 339 -6.72 0.75 -5.12
CA SER A 339 -6.10 0.62 -3.80
C SER A 339 -4.63 1.05 -3.84
N ALA A 340 -4.16 1.81 -2.86
CA ALA A 340 -2.75 2.18 -2.74
C ALA A 340 -1.92 1.02 -2.18
N VAL A 341 -0.69 0.86 -2.67
CA VAL A 341 0.28 -0.12 -2.16
C VAL A 341 0.83 0.36 -0.82
N LYS A 342 0.44 -0.33 0.26
CA LYS A 342 0.85 -0.03 1.64
C LYS A 342 1.93 -0.97 2.17
N THR A 343 2.20 -2.09 1.49
CA THR A 343 3.17 -3.10 1.93
C THR A 343 4.55 -2.78 1.36
N ALA A 344 5.53 -2.55 2.24
CA ALA A 344 6.90 -2.19 1.89
C ALA A 344 7.82 -3.41 1.63
N SER A 345 7.26 -4.45 1.01
CA SER A 345 7.94 -5.69 0.65
C SER A 345 7.19 -6.41 -0.47
N ASP A 346 7.83 -7.41 -1.07
CA ASP A 346 7.12 -8.39 -1.89
C ASP A 346 6.01 -9.05 -1.05
N HIS A 347 4.85 -9.29 -1.66
CA HIS A 347 3.68 -9.82 -0.97
C HIS A 347 2.73 -10.55 -1.92
N VAL A 348 1.74 -11.22 -1.33
CA VAL A 348 0.76 -12.04 -2.06
C VAL A 348 -0.63 -11.43 -1.89
N LEU A 349 -1.41 -11.43 -2.97
CA LEU A 349 -2.85 -11.22 -2.93
C LEU A 349 -3.57 -12.53 -3.23
N TYR A 350 -4.62 -12.80 -2.48
CA TYR A 350 -5.39 -14.03 -2.53
C TYR A 350 -6.75 -13.78 -3.17
N ALA A 351 -7.14 -14.62 -4.13
CA ALA A 351 -8.45 -14.55 -4.75
C ALA A 351 -9.52 -15.01 -3.75
N HIS A 352 -10.60 -14.26 -3.58
CA HIS A 352 -11.78 -14.76 -2.89
C HIS A 352 -12.88 -15.12 -3.88
N TRP A 353 -13.71 -16.05 -3.46
CA TRP A 353 -14.67 -16.74 -4.33
C TRP A 353 -16.05 -16.79 -3.67
N VAL A 354 -17.09 -16.53 -4.46
CA VAL A 354 -18.50 -16.73 -4.07
C VAL A 354 -19.01 -17.98 -4.77
N LEU A 355 -19.58 -18.94 -4.05
CA LEU A 355 -20.17 -20.15 -4.65
C LEU A 355 -21.38 -19.74 -5.53
N ASN A 356 -21.45 -20.26 -6.75
CA ASN A 356 -22.52 -19.90 -7.68
C ASN A 356 -23.91 -20.33 -7.15
N SER A 357 -24.95 -19.53 -7.40
CA SER A 357 -26.31 -19.91 -6.99
C SER A 357 -26.93 -20.91 -7.96
N VAL A 358 -27.46 -22.03 -7.45
CA VAL A 358 -28.16 -23.05 -8.24
C VAL A 358 -29.67 -23.02 -7.93
N SER A 359 -30.50 -23.09 -8.97
CA SER A 359 -31.96 -23.22 -8.82
C SER A 359 -32.51 -24.45 -9.53
N VAL A 360 -33.44 -25.16 -8.89
CA VAL A 360 -34.22 -26.23 -9.52
C VAL A 360 -35.63 -25.75 -9.81
N SER A 361 -36.12 -26.09 -11.00
CA SER A 361 -37.50 -25.87 -11.46
C SER A 361 -38.11 -27.21 -11.89
N TYR A 362 -39.38 -27.42 -11.62
CA TYR A 362 -40.06 -28.69 -11.88
C TYR A 362 -41.56 -28.52 -12.08
N GLN A 363 -42.15 -29.46 -12.81
CA GLN A 363 -43.58 -29.51 -13.10
C GLN A 363 -44.06 -30.96 -13.07
N THR A 364 -45.33 -31.14 -12.71
CA THR A 364 -45.95 -32.47 -12.60
C THR A 364 -47.17 -32.56 -13.50
N HIS A 365 -47.33 -33.71 -14.16
CA HIS A 365 -48.55 -34.08 -14.85
C HIS A 365 -49.48 -34.81 -13.87
N VAL A 366 -50.66 -34.27 -13.63
CA VAL A 366 -51.64 -34.84 -12.70
C VAL A 366 -52.85 -35.33 -13.49
N ALA A 367 -53.32 -36.54 -13.17
CA ALA A 367 -54.49 -37.13 -13.84
C ALA A 367 -55.70 -36.18 -13.79
N ASN A 368 -56.43 -36.10 -14.92
CA ASN A 368 -57.58 -35.21 -15.13
C ASN A 368 -57.29 -33.70 -15.03
N ILE A 369 -56.03 -33.28 -14.82
CA ILE A 369 -55.62 -31.86 -14.81
C ILE A 369 -54.67 -31.58 -15.98
N GLY A 370 -53.74 -32.49 -16.25
CA GLY A 370 -52.67 -32.28 -17.22
C GLY A 370 -51.37 -31.77 -16.58
N TRP A 371 -50.51 -31.18 -17.40
CA TRP A 371 -49.30 -30.50 -16.94
C TRP A 371 -49.67 -29.22 -16.19
N GLN A 372 -49.23 -29.13 -14.93
CA GLN A 372 -49.39 -27.93 -14.12
C GLN A 372 -48.27 -26.92 -14.40
N ASN A 373 -48.48 -25.66 -13.99
CA ASN A 373 -47.43 -24.64 -14.07
C ASN A 373 -46.17 -25.08 -13.30
N GLY A 374 -45.01 -24.76 -13.87
CA GLY A 374 -43.73 -25.02 -13.23
C GLY A 374 -43.58 -24.25 -11.93
N VAL A 375 -42.96 -24.89 -10.95
CA VAL A 375 -42.59 -24.32 -9.66
C VAL A 375 -41.08 -24.42 -9.48
N SER A 376 -40.54 -23.72 -8.49
CA SER A 376 -39.10 -23.70 -8.21
C SER A 376 -38.83 -23.94 -6.73
N ASN A 377 -37.65 -24.47 -6.42
CA ASN A 377 -37.03 -24.54 -5.08
C ASN A 377 -38.03 -24.62 -3.91
N GLY A 378 -38.47 -25.83 -3.60
CA GLY A 378 -39.25 -26.13 -2.41
C GLY A 378 -40.75 -25.83 -2.50
N VAL A 379 -41.21 -25.13 -3.54
CA VAL A 379 -42.65 -24.93 -3.77
C VAL A 379 -43.29 -26.24 -4.21
N MET A 380 -44.43 -26.61 -3.62
CA MET A 380 -45.11 -27.88 -3.94
C MET A 380 -45.60 -27.92 -5.40
N ALA A 381 -45.29 -29.01 -6.12
CA ALA A 381 -45.94 -29.39 -7.37
C ALA A 381 -46.86 -30.61 -7.15
N GLY A 382 -48.03 -30.64 -7.80
CA GLY A 382 -49.02 -31.71 -7.65
C GLY A 382 -50.30 -31.25 -6.94
N THR A 383 -50.95 -32.17 -6.23
CA THR A 383 -52.13 -31.91 -5.39
C THR A 383 -52.03 -32.66 -4.07
N VAL A 384 -52.55 -32.08 -2.99
CA VAL A 384 -52.68 -32.74 -1.68
C VAL A 384 -54.17 -32.81 -1.32
N GLY A 385 -54.64 -33.96 -0.85
CA GLY A 385 -56.01 -34.14 -0.35
C GLY A 385 -57.11 -34.20 -1.41
N ARG A 386 -56.77 -34.21 -2.71
CA ARG A 386 -57.73 -34.32 -3.82
C ARG A 386 -57.87 -35.74 -4.38
N GLY A 387 -56.99 -36.66 -3.97
CA GLY A 387 -56.98 -38.03 -4.46
C GLY A 387 -56.53 -38.20 -5.91
N LEU A 388 -55.90 -37.19 -6.50
CA LEU A 388 -55.44 -37.22 -7.90
C LEU A 388 -54.00 -37.73 -7.98
N GLN A 389 -53.74 -38.57 -8.99
CA GLN A 389 -52.45 -39.22 -9.18
C GLN A 389 -51.49 -38.40 -10.04
N LEU A 390 -50.23 -38.35 -9.62
CA LEU A 390 -49.12 -37.85 -10.42
C LEU A 390 -48.74 -38.94 -11.45
N GLU A 391 -48.72 -38.60 -12.73
CA GLU A 391 -48.43 -39.54 -13.82
C GLU A 391 -47.03 -39.32 -14.42
N ALA A 392 -46.55 -38.07 -14.44
CA ALA A 392 -45.21 -37.73 -14.93
C ALA A 392 -44.63 -36.48 -14.26
N ILE A 393 -43.31 -36.30 -14.39
CA ILE A 393 -42.55 -35.16 -13.88
C ILE A 393 -41.52 -34.69 -14.93
N LYS A 394 -41.24 -33.38 -14.94
CA LYS A 394 -40.07 -32.78 -15.60
C LYS A 394 -39.30 -31.96 -14.58
N ILE A 395 -37.99 -32.15 -14.51
CA ILE A 395 -37.10 -31.43 -13.59
C ILE A 395 -36.00 -30.77 -14.40
N ASN A 396 -35.73 -29.50 -14.14
CA ASN A 396 -34.69 -28.75 -14.79
C ASN A 396 -33.89 -27.93 -13.77
N VAL A 397 -32.58 -28.10 -13.76
CA VAL A 397 -31.66 -27.25 -13.00
C VAL A 397 -31.12 -26.15 -13.92
N LYS A 398 -31.21 -24.89 -13.48
CA LYS A 398 -30.60 -23.74 -14.15
C LYS A 398 -29.56 -23.12 -13.22
N SER A 399 -28.35 -22.96 -13.74
CA SER A 399 -27.20 -22.41 -13.01
C SER A 399 -26.16 -21.84 -13.97
N ASP A 400 -25.36 -20.90 -13.47
CA ASP A 400 -24.10 -20.47 -14.08
C ASP A 400 -22.95 -21.45 -13.79
N ALA A 401 -23.18 -22.47 -12.94
CA ALA A 401 -22.31 -23.62 -12.73
C ALA A 401 -22.60 -24.75 -13.73
N ASP A 402 -21.62 -25.61 -13.98
CA ASP A 402 -21.76 -26.80 -14.84
C ASP A 402 -22.53 -27.91 -14.08
N ILE A 403 -23.86 -27.75 -14.02
CA ILE A 403 -24.78 -28.62 -13.28
C ILE A 403 -26.02 -28.95 -14.10
N GLY A 404 -26.37 -30.23 -14.11
CA GLY A 404 -27.64 -30.78 -14.59
C GLY A 404 -28.32 -31.65 -13.55
N VAL A 405 -29.38 -32.35 -13.97
CA VAL A 405 -30.09 -33.32 -13.14
C VAL A 405 -30.34 -34.60 -13.92
N ILE A 406 -30.26 -35.72 -13.22
CA ILE A 406 -30.69 -37.05 -13.67
C ILE A 406 -31.77 -37.55 -12.71
N TYR A 407 -32.84 -38.12 -13.25
CA TYR A 407 -33.96 -38.62 -12.45
C TYR A 407 -34.69 -39.76 -13.14
N THR A 408 -35.35 -40.60 -12.35
CA THR A 408 -36.19 -41.69 -12.84
C THR A 408 -37.42 -41.84 -11.94
N THR A 409 -38.50 -42.37 -12.51
CA THR A 409 -39.75 -42.67 -11.82
C THR A 409 -40.06 -44.16 -11.84
N HIS A 410 -40.56 -44.68 -10.72
CA HIS A 410 -41.21 -45.98 -10.63
C HIS A 410 -42.69 -45.82 -10.97
N VAL A 411 -43.15 -46.42 -12.06
CA VAL A 411 -44.51 -46.30 -12.56
C VAL A 411 -45.29 -47.59 -12.33
N LYS A 412 -46.57 -47.45 -11.96
CA LYS A 412 -47.49 -48.57 -11.77
C LYS A 412 -47.45 -49.56 -12.92
N ASN A 413 -47.24 -50.83 -12.61
CA ASN A 413 -47.12 -51.98 -13.52
C ASN A 413 -45.90 -51.98 -14.46
N ASP A 414 -45.15 -50.88 -14.56
CA ASP A 414 -43.99 -50.76 -15.45
C ASP A 414 -42.66 -50.83 -14.69
N GLY A 415 -42.68 -50.55 -13.39
CA GLY A 415 -41.48 -50.53 -12.57
C GLY A 415 -40.67 -49.25 -12.75
N TRP A 416 -39.36 -49.31 -12.48
CA TRP A 416 -38.45 -48.19 -12.71
C TRP A 416 -38.25 -47.96 -14.20
N HIS A 417 -38.53 -46.75 -14.67
CA HIS A 417 -38.22 -46.33 -16.02
C HIS A 417 -36.71 -46.03 -16.18
N GLY A 418 -36.27 -45.85 -17.43
CA GLY A 418 -34.94 -45.34 -17.73
C GLY A 418 -34.69 -43.92 -17.20
N ASN A 419 -33.44 -43.49 -17.24
CA ASN A 419 -33.05 -42.17 -16.77
C ASN A 419 -33.61 -41.06 -17.67
N SER A 420 -34.01 -39.98 -17.05
CA SER A 420 -34.41 -38.71 -17.67
C SER A 420 -33.46 -37.61 -17.22
N PHE A 421 -33.23 -36.64 -18.09
CA PHE A 421 -32.32 -35.52 -17.86
C PHE A 421 -33.06 -34.17 -17.83
N ASN A 422 -32.31 -33.06 -17.69
CA ASN A 422 -32.83 -31.69 -17.61
C ASN A 422 -34.00 -31.45 -18.59
N GLY A 423 -35.20 -31.24 -18.04
CA GLY A 423 -36.42 -30.90 -18.78
C GLY A 423 -37.16 -32.07 -19.45
N GLU A 424 -36.55 -33.26 -19.52
CA GLU A 424 -37.17 -34.45 -20.12
C GLU A 424 -38.35 -34.98 -19.30
N GLN A 425 -39.26 -35.72 -19.92
CA GLN A 425 -40.37 -36.32 -19.18
C GLN A 425 -39.92 -37.65 -18.54
N SER A 426 -40.18 -37.81 -17.24
CA SER A 426 -40.13 -39.11 -16.56
C SER A 426 -41.53 -39.51 -16.09
N GLY A 427 -41.97 -40.73 -16.39
CA GLY A 427 -43.34 -41.21 -16.15
C GLY A 427 -44.20 -41.27 -17.42
N THR A 428 -45.52 -41.38 -17.27
CA THR A 428 -46.48 -41.50 -18.37
C THR A 428 -47.49 -40.36 -18.39
N THR A 429 -48.12 -40.13 -19.54
CA THR A 429 -49.16 -39.10 -19.70
C THR A 429 -50.41 -39.77 -20.27
N GLY A 430 -51.54 -39.74 -19.55
CA GLY A 430 -52.83 -40.20 -20.07
C GLY A 430 -52.97 -41.73 -20.25
N GLN A 431 -52.04 -42.52 -19.70
CA GLN A 431 -52.08 -43.99 -19.76
C GLN A 431 -52.75 -44.64 -18.55
N ASN A 432 -53.30 -43.83 -17.63
CA ASN A 432 -53.85 -44.30 -16.35
C ASN A 432 -52.84 -45.11 -15.52
N LYS A 433 -51.56 -44.71 -15.59
CA LYS A 433 -50.46 -45.27 -14.80
C LYS A 433 -49.82 -44.14 -14.01
N HIS A 434 -49.85 -44.27 -12.69
CA HIS A 434 -49.30 -43.28 -11.78
C HIS A 434 -47.85 -43.57 -11.41
N VAL A 435 -47.14 -42.52 -11.01
CA VAL A 435 -45.83 -42.62 -10.35
C VAL A 435 -46.03 -43.05 -8.91
N GLU A 436 -45.24 -44.01 -8.46
CA GLU A 436 -45.24 -44.55 -7.10
C GLU A 436 -44.01 -44.11 -6.31
N ALA A 437 -42.87 -43.95 -6.98
CA ALA A 437 -41.62 -43.47 -6.41
C ALA A 437 -40.75 -42.76 -7.45
N LEU A 438 -39.72 -42.06 -6.99
CA LEU A 438 -38.73 -41.39 -7.84
C LEU A 438 -37.35 -41.32 -7.19
N MET A 439 -36.32 -41.10 -7.99
CA MET A 439 -34.95 -40.80 -7.57
C MET A 439 -34.44 -39.60 -8.37
N ILE A 440 -33.69 -38.69 -7.73
CA ILE A 440 -33.17 -37.48 -8.36
C ILE A 440 -31.73 -37.25 -7.89
N LYS A 441 -30.80 -37.01 -8.81
CA LYS A 441 -29.39 -36.73 -8.52
C LYS A 441 -28.88 -35.61 -9.41
N LEU A 442 -28.00 -34.76 -8.87
CA LEU A 442 -27.31 -33.74 -9.67
C LEU A 442 -26.21 -34.38 -10.53
N THR A 443 -26.00 -33.81 -11.72
CA THR A 443 -24.94 -34.18 -12.67
C THR A 443 -24.15 -32.95 -13.09
N GLY A 444 -23.07 -33.12 -13.85
CA GLY A 444 -22.17 -32.03 -14.24
C GLY A 444 -20.91 -31.95 -13.36
N LYS A 445 -19.94 -31.13 -13.77
CA LYS A 445 -18.62 -31.04 -13.11
C LYS A 445 -18.69 -30.40 -11.74
N ASP A 446 -19.67 -29.54 -11.49
CA ASP A 446 -19.84 -28.82 -10.23
C ASP A 446 -20.86 -29.50 -9.30
N ALA A 447 -21.39 -30.68 -9.66
CA ALA A 447 -22.44 -31.37 -8.90
C ALA A 447 -22.05 -31.75 -7.47
N ASP A 448 -20.76 -31.95 -7.22
CA ASP A 448 -20.21 -32.29 -5.91
C ASP A 448 -20.25 -31.13 -4.90
N LYS A 449 -20.44 -29.89 -5.38
CA LYS A 449 -20.55 -28.66 -4.58
C LYS A 449 -21.96 -28.39 -4.06
N TYR A 450 -22.93 -29.21 -4.43
CA TYR A 450 -24.33 -29.04 -4.06
C TYR A 450 -24.94 -30.37 -3.60
N ASP A 451 -26.05 -30.27 -2.88
CA ASP A 451 -26.92 -31.38 -2.55
C ASP A 451 -28.32 -31.11 -3.10
N ILE A 452 -28.99 -32.14 -3.60
CA ILE A 452 -30.40 -32.08 -3.98
C ILE A 452 -31.24 -32.89 -3.00
N TYR A 453 -32.22 -32.23 -2.39
CA TYR A 453 -33.18 -32.79 -1.46
C TYR A 453 -34.56 -32.82 -2.11
N TYR A 454 -35.28 -33.93 -1.94
CA TYR A 454 -36.65 -34.06 -2.44
C TYR A 454 -37.51 -34.91 -1.53
N ARG A 455 -38.80 -34.60 -1.46
CA ARG A 455 -39.79 -35.40 -0.76
C ARG A 455 -41.09 -35.46 -1.54
N VAL A 456 -41.89 -36.47 -1.27
CA VAL A 456 -43.14 -36.74 -1.98
C VAL A 456 -44.31 -36.93 -1.01
N HIS A 457 -45.50 -36.55 -1.45
CA HIS A 457 -46.74 -36.89 -0.78
C HIS A 457 -47.29 -38.17 -1.40
N ALA A 458 -47.29 -39.26 -0.64
CA ALA A 458 -47.75 -40.57 -1.09
C ALA A 458 -49.15 -40.88 -0.50
N GLN A 459 -49.99 -41.54 -1.29
CA GLN A 459 -51.29 -42.02 -0.85
C GLN A 459 -51.15 -42.85 0.44
N ASN A 460 -52.05 -42.61 1.40
CA ASN A 460 -52.13 -43.25 2.72
C ASN A 460 -50.95 -42.98 3.67
N TYR A 461 -49.84 -42.39 3.22
CA TYR A 461 -48.68 -42.07 4.06
C TYR A 461 -48.50 -40.58 4.29
N GLY A 462 -49.03 -39.73 3.42
CA GLY A 462 -48.82 -38.28 3.52
C GLY A 462 -47.44 -37.89 3.02
N TRP A 463 -46.88 -36.81 3.57
CA TRP A 463 -45.54 -36.34 3.24
C TRP A 463 -44.47 -37.24 3.88
N LEU A 464 -43.68 -37.88 3.02
CA LEU A 464 -42.54 -38.68 3.43
C LEU A 464 -41.36 -37.79 3.86
N ALA A 465 -40.32 -38.41 4.43
CA ALA A 465 -39.08 -37.69 4.74
C ALA A 465 -38.34 -37.25 3.46
N TRP A 466 -37.38 -36.36 3.62
CA TRP A 466 -36.51 -35.90 2.53
C TRP A 466 -35.52 -37.01 2.13
N ALA A 467 -35.52 -37.37 0.85
CA ALA A 467 -34.46 -38.13 0.19
C ALA A 467 -33.37 -37.17 -0.30
N LYS A 468 -32.15 -37.68 -0.46
CA LYS A 468 -30.98 -36.92 -0.90
C LYS A 468 -30.24 -37.62 -2.03
N ASN A 469 -29.77 -36.87 -3.03
CA ASN A 469 -28.74 -37.30 -4.01
C ASN A 469 -28.88 -38.71 -4.62
N GLY A 470 -30.06 -39.04 -5.15
CA GLY A 470 -30.32 -40.31 -5.83
C GLY A 470 -30.93 -41.40 -4.95
N GLU A 471 -31.15 -41.13 -3.66
CA GLU A 471 -31.95 -41.99 -2.79
C GLU A 471 -33.41 -42.09 -3.28
N ALA A 472 -34.05 -43.24 -3.10
CA ALA A 472 -35.45 -43.38 -3.46
C ALA A 472 -36.36 -42.49 -2.59
N ALA A 473 -37.42 -41.94 -3.18
CA ALA A 473 -38.52 -41.27 -2.49
C ALA A 473 -39.86 -41.80 -2.98
N GLY A 474 -40.78 -42.17 -2.08
CA GLY A 474 -42.11 -42.68 -2.41
C GLY A 474 -42.37 -44.09 -1.92
N THR A 475 -43.11 -44.88 -2.70
CA THR A 475 -43.50 -46.24 -2.35
C THR A 475 -43.29 -47.22 -3.50
N SER A 476 -43.09 -48.50 -3.19
CA SER A 476 -43.09 -49.56 -4.21
C SER A 476 -43.67 -50.87 -3.68
N GLY A 477 -44.33 -51.63 -4.55
CA GLY A 477 -45.00 -52.90 -4.22
C GLY A 477 -46.37 -52.76 -3.53
N TYR A 478 -46.81 -51.53 -3.25
CA TYR A 478 -48.12 -51.23 -2.66
C TYR A 478 -49.17 -50.70 -3.67
N ALA A 479 -48.74 -50.34 -4.88
CA ALA A 479 -49.57 -49.65 -5.87
C ALA A 479 -50.11 -48.28 -5.42
N TYR A 480 -49.45 -47.62 -4.47
CA TYR A 480 -49.84 -46.30 -3.97
C TYR A 480 -49.27 -45.19 -4.85
N ARG A 481 -50.14 -44.27 -5.26
CA ARG A 481 -49.79 -43.11 -6.08
C ARG A 481 -49.04 -42.05 -5.28
N LEU A 482 -48.15 -41.33 -5.95
CA LEU A 482 -47.72 -40.00 -5.53
C LEU A 482 -48.77 -38.97 -5.92
N GLU A 483 -48.95 -37.95 -5.08
CA GLU A 483 -49.90 -36.87 -5.32
C GLU A 483 -49.19 -35.51 -5.45
N ALA A 484 -48.06 -35.31 -4.75
CA ALA A 484 -47.26 -34.09 -4.81
C ALA A 484 -45.76 -34.31 -4.53
N ILE A 485 -44.92 -33.32 -4.88
CA ILE A 485 -43.47 -33.32 -4.68
C ILE A 485 -42.96 -31.93 -4.28
N GLN A 486 -41.87 -31.90 -3.50
CA GLN A 486 -41.01 -30.72 -3.30
C GLN A 486 -39.56 -31.09 -3.55
N ILE A 487 -38.80 -30.21 -4.22
CA ILE A 487 -37.38 -30.37 -4.55
C ILE A 487 -36.62 -29.07 -4.19
N VAL A 488 -35.49 -29.19 -3.52
CA VAL A 488 -34.60 -28.09 -3.10
C VAL A 488 -33.16 -28.43 -3.46
N VAL A 489 -32.39 -27.46 -3.92
CA VAL A 489 -30.92 -27.57 -4.08
C VAL A 489 -30.25 -26.64 -3.07
N THR A 490 -29.22 -27.14 -2.38
CA THR A 490 -28.44 -26.41 -1.37
C THR A 490 -26.95 -26.56 -1.63
N ALA A 491 -26.11 -25.81 -0.91
CA ALA A 491 -24.67 -26.07 -0.95
C ALA A 491 -24.38 -27.45 -0.35
N LYS A 492 -23.22 -28.02 -0.73
CA LYS A 492 -22.81 -29.34 -0.26
C LYS A 492 -22.72 -29.38 1.26
N GLY A 493 -23.37 -30.36 1.87
CA GLY A 493 -23.32 -30.58 3.31
C GLY A 493 -24.33 -29.77 4.11
N ASP A 494 -25.04 -28.83 3.50
CA ASP A 494 -26.17 -28.14 4.15
C ASP A 494 -27.22 -29.16 4.60
N ALA A 495 -27.84 -28.88 5.75
CA ALA A 495 -28.90 -29.72 6.30
C ALA A 495 -30.09 -29.79 5.34
N ALA A 496 -30.76 -30.96 5.30
CA ALA A 496 -32.03 -31.10 4.62
C ALA A 496 -33.05 -30.07 5.15
N PRO A 497 -34.02 -29.63 4.34
CA PRO A 497 -35.11 -28.82 4.85
C PRO A 497 -35.83 -29.51 6.02
N THR A 498 -36.39 -28.71 6.93
CA THR A 498 -37.02 -29.24 8.14
C THR A 498 -38.27 -30.07 7.83
N THR A 499 -38.76 -30.82 8.83
CA THR A 499 -39.99 -31.62 8.69
C THR A 499 -41.21 -30.75 8.38
N ALA A 500 -41.29 -29.55 8.98
CA ALA A 500 -42.30 -28.53 8.69
C ALA A 500 -41.76 -27.51 7.67
N TYR A 501 -42.05 -27.74 6.39
CA TYR A 501 -41.51 -26.95 5.28
C TYR A 501 -42.59 -26.57 4.26
N GLY A 502 -42.62 -25.31 3.84
CA GLY A 502 -43.59 -24.80 2.87
C GLY A 502 -45.05 -24.95 3.29
N GLY A 503 -45.34 -24.97 4.59
CA GLY A 503 -46.69 -25.22 5.13
C GLY A 503 -47.10 -26.69 5.25
N TYR A 504 -46.19 -27.63 4.94
CA TYR A 504 -46.46 -29.06 4.99
C TYR A 504 -45.53 -29.78 5.97
N ILE A 505 -46.09 -30.76 6.70
CA ILE A 505 -45.38 -31.53 7.72
C ILE A 505 -45.11 -32.94 7.20
N SER A 506 -43.83 -33.35 7.17
CA SER A 506 -43.45 -34.75 7.01
C SER A 506 -43.85 -35.52 8.27
N ASN A 507 -44.86 -36.38 8.15
CA ASN A 507 -45.39 -37.22 9.23
C ASN A 507 -44.78 -38.63 9.22
N ASN A 508 -43.86 -38.90 8.29
CA ASN A 508 -43.12 -40.15 8.18
C ASN A 508 -41.61 -39.89 8.24
N THR A 509 -40.86 -40.77 8.90
CA THR A 509 -39.39 -40.67 9.01
C THR A 509 -38.67 -41.29 7.82
N ASN A 510 -39.35 -42.10 7.01
CA ASN A 510 -38.78 -42.76 5.84
C ASN A 510 -39.10 -41.95 4.59
N ALA A 511 -38.10 -41.73 3.74
CA ALA A 511 -38.28 -41.12 2.43
C ALA A 511 -38.86 -42.12 1.41
N TYR A 512 -38.58 -43.42 1.60
CA TYR A 512 -39.02 -44.51 0.74
C TYR A 512 -39.56 -45.69 1.54
N ILE A 513 -40.71 -46.23 1.12
CA ILE A 513 -41.41 -47.33 1.78
C ILE A 513 -41.67 -48.44 0.75
N SER A 514 -41.02 -49.58 0.92
CA SER A 514 -41.05 -50.70 -0.04
C SER A 514 -41.44 -52.01 0.66
N LYS A 515 -42.11 -52.91 -0.06
CA LYS A 515 -42.29 -54.31 0.39
C LYS A 515 -41.01 -55.14 0.25
N SER A 516 -40.10 -54.72 -0.62
CA SER A 516 -38.79 -55.31 -0.80
C SER A 516 -37.76 -54.62 0.07
N SER A 517 -36.85 -55.38 0.65
CA SER A 517 -35.68 -54.84 1.37
C SER A 517 -34.63 -54.23 0.43
N ALA A 518 -34.70 -54.48 -0.89
CA ALA A 518 -33.80 -53.89 -1.86
C ALA A 518 -34.18 -52.42 -2.12
N VAL A 519 -33.24 -51.50 -1.85
CA VAL A 519 -33.38 -50.09 -2.15
C VAL A 519 -32.81 -49.83 -3.56
N PRO A 520 -33.61 -49.30 -4.50
CA PRO A 520 -33.12 -48.99 -5.83
C PRO A 520 -32.16 -47.80 -5.78
N ALA A 521 -31.26 -47.73 -6.77
CA ALA A 521 -30.39 -46.60 -7.01
C ALA A 521 -30.47 -46.21 -8.48
N ILE A 522 -30.22 -44.94 -8.79
CA ILE A 522 -30.10 -44.48 -10.19
C ILE A 522 -28.94 -45.24 -10.86
N ASN A 523 -29.25 -46.00 -11.90
CA ASN A 523 -28.23 -46.67 -12.70
C ASN A 523 -27.47 -45.64 -13.53
N THR A 524 -26.20 -45.41 -13.24
CA THR A 524 -25.33 -44.51 -14.02
C THR A 524 -24.20 -45.26 -14.73
N THR A 525 -24.33 -46.58 -14.88
CA THR A 525 -23.38 -47.43 -15.59
C THR A 525 -23.79 -47.52 -17.04
N ALA A 526 -23.19 -46.66 -17.88
CA ALA A 526 -23.50 -46.62 -19.29
C ALA A 526 -23.24 -47.97 -19.98
N SER A 527 -24.26 -48.52 -20.63
CA SER A 527 -24.19 -49.76 -21.39
C SER A 527 -24.91 -49.59 -22.72
N VAL A 528 -24.52 -50.37 -23.73
CA VAL A 528 -25.28 -50.54 -24.96
C VAL A 528 -26.01 -51.88 -24.92
N LYS A 529 -27.29 -51.88 -25.28
CA LYS A 529 -28.12 -53.08 -25.38
C LYS A 529 -28.55 -53.26 -26.82
N TYR A 530 -28.34 -54.45 -27.38
CA TYR A 530 -28.65 -54.69 -28.79
C TYR A 530 -29.09 -56.11 -29.07
N GLN A 531 -29.84 -56.27 -30.15
CA GLN A 531 -30.30 -57.57 -30.64
C GLN A 531 -30.39 -57.57 -32.16
N SER A 532 -30.22 -58.75 -32.74
CA SER A 532 -30.36 -58.98 -34.17
C SER A 532 -31.52 -59.91 -34.50
N HIS A 533 -32.18 -59.63 -35.61
CA HIS A 533 -33.13 -60.53 -36.26
C HIS A 533 -32.36 -61.36 -37.29
N VAL A 534 -32.17 -62.64 -37.00
CA VAL A 534 -31.41 -63.56 -37.87
C VAL A 534 -32.37 -64.29 -38.79
N ARG A 535 -32.04 -64.37 -40.08
CA ARG A 535 -32.83 -65.10 -41.08
C ARG A 535 -33.13 -66.53 -40.63
N ASN A 536 -34.38 -66.97 -40.79
CA ASN A 536 -34.89 -68.29 -40.40
C ASN A 536 -34.81 -68.62 -38.89
N VAL A 537 -34.44 -67.67 -38.04
CA VAL A 537 -34.38 -67.84 -36.58
C VAL A 537 -35.30 -66.84 -35.88
N GLY A 538 -35.32 -65.59 -36.37
CA GLY A 538 -36.08 -64.50 -35.77
C GLY A 538 -35.23 -63.61 -34.86
N TRP A 539 -35.90 -62.84 -33.99
CA TRP A 539 -35.23 -62.01 -32.98
C TRP A 539 -34.53 -62.88 -31.94
N GLN A 540 -33.23 -62.65 -31.77
CA GLN A 540 -32.47 -63.21 -30.66
C GLN A 540 -32.66 -62.40 -29.38
N SER A 541 -32.26 -62.97 -28.24
CA SER A 541 -32.24 -62.24 -26.97
C SER A 541 -31.32 -61.02 -27.06
N ALA A 542 -31.72 -59.92 -26.42
CA ALA A 542 -30.88 -58.76 -26.28
C ALA A 542 -29.62 -59.06 -25.47
N VAL A 543 -28.49 -58.57 -25.95
CA VAL A 543 -27.19 -58.68 -25.32
C VAL A 543 -26.66 -57.28 -24.99
N GLU A 544 -25.67 -57.22 -24.12
CA GLU A 544 -25.07 -55.97 -23.63
C GLU A 544 -23.62 -55.83 -24.09
N ASN A 545 -23.01 -54.68 -23.79
CA ASN A 545 -21.61 -54.30 -24.04
C ASN A 545 -20.69 -55.51 -24.36
N GLY A 546 -20.31 -55.61 -25.63
CA GLY A 546 -19.28 -56.53 -26.10
C GLY A 546 -19.73 -57.97 -26.38
N SER A 547 -20.96 -58.33 -26.03
CA SER A 547 -21.49 -59.67 -26.27
C SER A 547 -21.86 -59.90 -27.74
N LEU A 548 -21.74 -61.12 -28.25
CA LEU A 548 -22.12 -61.41 -29.63
C LEU A 548 -23.65 -61.34 -29.80
N SER A 549 -24.12 -60.62 -30.82
CA SER A 549 -25.50 -60.72 -31.32
C SER A 549 -25.48 -61.22 -32.77
N GLY A 550 -26.26 -62.24 -33.08
CA GLY A 550 -26.28 -62.93 -34.38
C GLY A 550 -25.78 -64.37 -34.33
N THR A 551 -25.23 -64.84 -35.45
CA THR A 551 -24.55 -66.14 -35.56
C THR A 551 -23.24 -65.97 -36.33
N THR A 552 -22.31 -66.92 -36.20
CA THR A 552 -21.05 -66.91 -36.95
C THR A 552 -20.84 -68.25 -37.63
N GLY A 553 -20.49 -68.24 -38.91
CA GLY A 553 -20.16 -69.43 -39.71
C GLY A 553 -21.37 -70.29 -40.08
N ARG A 554 -22.59 -69.77 -39.93
CA ARG A 554 -23.83 -70.50 -40.24
C ARG A 554 -24.45 -70.08 -41.57
N ASN A 555 -23.89 -69.07 -42.26
CA ASN A 555 -24.43 -68.52 -43.50
C ASN A 555 -25.89 -68.04 -43.33
N LEU A 556 -26.21 -67.49 -42.15
CA LEU A 556 -27.50 -66.92 -41.79
C LEU A 556 -27.35 -65.42 -41.60
N GLY A 557 -27.88 -64.64 -42.55
CA GLY A 557 -27.79 -63.19 -42.52
C GLY A 557 -28.72 -62.52 -41.52
N LEU A 558 -28.26 -61.38 -41.01
CA LEU A 558 -29.08 -60.45 -40.24
C LEU A 558 -30.06 -59.76 -41.19
N GLU A 559 -31.34 -59.67 -40.82
CA GLU A 559 -32.34 -58.91 -41.57
C GLU A 559 -32.62 -57.54 -40.92
N ALA A 560 -32.56 -57.47 -39.59
CA ALA A 560 -32.77 -56.25 -38.82
C ALA A 560 -31.98 -56.23 -37.51
N ILE A 561 -31.79 -55.03 -36.96
CA ILE A 561 -31.04 -54.76 -35.73
C ILE A 561 -31.80 -53.71 -34.91
N LYS A 562 -31.80 -53.87 -33.57
CA LYS A 562 -32.22 -52.85 -32.61
C LYS A 562 -31.07 -52.59 -31.64
N ILE A 563 -30.75 -51.32 -31.40
CA ILE A 563 -29.66 -50.88 -30.54
C ILE A 563 -30.19 -49.75 -29.66
N ASP A 564 -29.99 -49.86 -28.36
CA ASP A 564 -30.42 -48.88 -27.37
C ASP A 564 -29.30 -48.66 -26.35
N LEU A 565 -29.40 -47.57 -25.60
CA LEU A 565 -28.52 -47.32 -24.45
C LEU A 565 -29.27 -47.59 -23.15
N ASP A 566 -28.54 -48.05 -22.15
CA ASP A 566 -29.05 -48.22 -20.80
C ASP A 566 -28.07 -47.61 -19.78
N GLY A 567 -28.58 -47.19 -18.63
CA GLY A 567 -27.80 -46.62 -17.54
C GLY A 567 -27.04 -45.34 -17.89
N GLN A 568 -27.53 -44.53 -18.84
CA GLN A 568 -26.84 -43.30 -19.26
C GLN A 568 -26.60 -42.37 -18.05
N PRO A 569 -25.36 -41.89 -17.82
CA PRO A 569 -25.04 -40.94 -16.75
C PRO A 569 -25.32 -39.47 -17.14
N CYS A 570 -25.54 -39.21 -18.42
CA CYS A 570 -25.78 -37.88 -18.99
C CYS A 570 -26.70 -37.98 -20.20
N SER A 571 -27.28 -36.86 -20.63
CA SER A 571 -28.24 -36.82 -21.73
C SER A 571 -27.64 -37.30 -23.05
N GLY A 572 -28.50 -37.85 -23.91
CA GLY A 572 -28.08 -38.38 -25.21
C GLY A 572 -28.43 -39.85 -25.37
N GLY A 573 -28.43 -40.27 -26.64
CA GLY A 573 -28.85 -41.60 -27.07
C GLY A 573 -27.89 -42.15 -28.12
N ILE A 574 -28.42 -43.05 -28.94
CA ILE A 574 -27.72 -43.63 -30.08
C ILE A 574 -28.56 -43.48 -31.35
N LYS A 575 -27.89 -43.10 -32.44
CA LYS A 575 -28.46 -43.12 -33.79
C LYS A 575 -27.72 -44.12 -34.67
N TYR A 576 -28.45 -44.85 -35.49
CA TYR A 576 -27.88 -45.88 -36.35
C TYR A 576 -28.71 -46.12 -37.60
N GLN A 577 -28.07 -46.70 -38.61
CA GLN A 577 -28.70 -47.11 -39.86
C GLN A 577 -28.02 -48.34 -40.44
N THR A 578 -28.75 -49.07 -41.27
CA THR A 578 -28.27 -50.28 -41.94
C THR A 578 -28.34 -50.13 -43.46
N HIS A 579 -27.35 -50.67 -44.15
CA HIS A 579 -27.40 -50.90 -45.59
C HIS A 579 -28.04 -52.26 -45.83
N VAL A 580 -29.17 -52.29 -46.52
CA VAL A 580 -29.92 -53.53 -46.79
C VAL A 580 -29.78 -53.92 -48.26
N GLN A 581 -29.57 -55.20 -48.50
CA GLN A 581 -29.50 -55.83 -49.80
C GLN A 581 -30.64 -55.35 -50.72
N ASN A 582 -30.30 -54.92 -51.94
CA ASN A 582 -31.22 -54.38 -52.94
C ASN A 582 -32.02 -53.11 -52.54
N ILE A 583 -31.72 -52.50 -51.39
CA ILE A 583 -32.36 -51.26 -50.92
C ILE A 583 -31.32 -50.15 -50.77
N GLY A 584 -30.14 -50.48 -50.24
CA GLY A 584 -29.12 -49.49 -49.90
C GLY A 584 -29.21 -49.04 -48.44
N TRP A 585 -28.57 -47.91 -48.13
CA TRP A 585 -28.67 -47.27 -46.82
C TRP A 585 -30.10 -46.81 -46.55
N GLN A 586 -30.68 -47.30 -45.46
CA GLN A 586 -32.00 -46.88 -45.00
C GLN A 586 -31.90 -45.62 -44.12
N ASN A 587 -33.07 -45.04 -43.79
CA ASN A 587 -33.14 -43.90 -42.87
C ASN A 587 -32.51 -44.23 -41.52
N THR A 588 -31.85 -43.22 -40.93
CA THR A 588 -31.36 -43.29 -39.56
C THR A 588 -32.52 -43.44 -38.58
N VAL A 589 -32.37 -44.40 -37.66
CA VAL A 589 -33.26 -44.63 -36.53
C VAL A 589 -32.51 -44.35 -35.23
N MET A 590 -33.24 -44.26 -34.12
CA MET A 590 -32.69 -43.94 -32.80
C MET A 590 -33.23 -44.90 -31.74
N ASP A 591 -32.45 -45.12 -30.68
CA ASP A 591 -32.90 -45.64 -29.38
C ASP A 591 -33.92 -46.80 -29.45
N GLY A 592 -33.42 -47.99 -29.81
CA GLY A 592 -34.20 -49.23 -29.84
C GLY A 592 -35.11 -49.40 -31.05
N ALA A 593 -35.25 -48.40 -31.92
CA ALA A 593 -36.05 -48.49 -33.14
C ALA A 593 -35.46 -49.49 -34.16
N LEU A 594 -36.32 -50.10 -34.98
CA LEU A 594 -35.87 -51.13 -35.91
C LEU A 594 -35.10 -50.53 -37.09
N ALA A 595 -33.84 -50.96 -37.30
CA ALA A 595 -33.09 -50.74 -38.54
C ALA A 595 -33.02 -52.04 -39.35
N GLY A 596 -33.37 -52.02 -40.63
CA GLY A 596 -33.41 -53.19 -41.50
C GLY A 596 -34.81 -53.57 -41.95
N THR A 597 -35.02 -54.87 -42.23
CA THR A 597 -36.32 -55.45 -42.58
C THR A 597 -36.56 -56.75 -41.79
N THR A 598 -37.81 -57.15 -41.64
CA THR A 598 -38.14 -58.46 -41.03
C THR A 598 -39.06 -59.23 -41.96
N GLY A 599 -38.74 -60.51 -42.22
CA GLY A 599 -39.61 -61.40 -43.00
C GLY A 599 -39.63 -61.12 -44.50
N ARG A 600 -38.69 -60.33 -45.01
CA ARG A 600 -38.55 -60.00 -46.45
C ARG A 600 -37.41 -60.75 -47.13
N ALA A 601 -36.65 -61.57 -46.41
CA ALA A 601 -35.48 -62.27 -46.91
C ALA A 601 -34.42 -61.33 -47.53
N LEU A 602 -34.30 -60.10 -47.03
CA LEU A 602 -33.28 -59.13 -47.42
C LEU A 602 -32.26 -58.99 -46.29
N ASN A 603 -30.98 -59.14 -46.63
CA ASN A 603 -29.90 -59.10 -45.64
C ASN A 603 -29.42 -57.67 -45.36
N VAL A 604 -29.02 -57.41 -44.13
CA VAL A 604 -28.15 -56.28 -43.77
C VAL A 604 -26.74 -56.61 -44.25
N GLU A 605 -26.10 -55.67 -44.95
CA GLU A 605 -24.75 -55.80 -45.51
C GLU A 605 -23.75 -54.89 -44.78
N ALA A 606 -24.21 -53.74 -44.27
CA ALA A 606 -23.39 -52.82 -43.49
C ALA A 606 -24.21 -52.06 -42.44
N ILE A 607 -23.52 -51.50 -41.45
CA ILE A 607 -24.07 -50.70 -40.36
C ILE A 607 -23.24 -49.45 -40.12
N ASN A 608 -23.90 -48.38 -39.69
CA ASN A 608 -23.30 -47.14 -39.23
C ASN A 608 -24.01 -46.71 -37.93
N MET A 609 -23.27 -46.34 -36.89
CA MET A 609 -23.85 -45.86 -35.64
C MET A 609 -22.99 -44.79 -34.95
N SER A 610 -23.64 -43.85 -34.27
CA SER A 610 -22.99 -42.81 -33.48
C SER A 610 -23.85 -42.43 -32.28
N LEU A 611 -23.21 -41.94 -31.23
CA LEU A 611 -23.90 -41.39 -30.06
C LEU A 611 -24.45 -40.00 -30.37
N THR A 612 -25.45 -39.57 -29.60
CA THR A 612 -26.03 -38.22 -29.65
C THR A 612 -25.93 -37.54 -28.28
N GLY A 613 -26.17 -36.22 -28.22
CA GLY A 613 -26.17 -35.46 -26.95
C GLY A 613 -24.84 -35.48 -26.20
N GLU A 614 -24.89 -35.33 -24.87
CA GLU A 614 -23.72 -35.37 -23.99
C GLU A 614 -23.04 -36.74 -23.95
N MET A 615 -23.78 -37.83 -24.21
CA MET A 615 -23.19 -39.16 -24.39
C MET A 615 -22.12 -39.16 -25.50
N ALA A 616 -22.30 -38.40 -26.59
CA ALA A 616 -21.29 -38.29 -27.65
C ALA A 616 -20.03 -37.51 -27.23
N ASN A 617 -20.14 -36.63 -26.23
CA ASN A 617 -19.03 -35.85 -25.68
C ASN A 617 -18.22 -36.66 -24.66
N GLN A 618 -18.89 -37.55 -23.92
CA GLN A 618 -18.28 -38.30 -22.81
C GLN A 618 -17.93 -39.75 -23.13
N TYR A 619 -18.49 -40.30 -24.21
CA TYR A 619 -18.28 -41.69 -24.62
C TYR A 619 -17.96 -41.80 -26.12
N ASP A 620 -17.30 -42.90 -26.46
CA ASP A 620 -17.12 -43.38 -27.82
C ASP A 620 -17.85 -44.72 -27.96
N ILE A 621 -18.44 -44.94 -29.14
CA ILE A 621 -19.06 -46.21 -29.50
C ILE A 621 -18.19 -46.93 -30.53
N TYR A 622 -17.81 -48.17 -30.19
CA TYR A 622 -17.09 -49.08 -31.05
C TYR A 622 -17.98 -50.23 -31.46
N TYR A 623 -17.93 -50.62 -32.72
CA TYR A 623 -18.70 -51.74 -33.25
C TYR A 623 -17.95 -52.45 -34.34
N ARG A 624 -18.12 -53.77 -34.41
CA ARG A 624 -17.59 -54.61 -35.49
C ARG A 624 -18.62 -55.65 -35.87
N VAL A 625 -18.47 -56.18 -37.07
CA VAL A 625 -19.43 -57.11 -37.68
C VAL A 625 -18.71 -58.34 -38.22
N HIS A 626 -19.41 -59.47 -38.24
CA HIS A 626 -19.00 -60.66 -38.96
C HIS A 626 -19.66 -60.64 -40.33
N ALA A 627 -18.88 -60.38 -41.39
CA ALA A 627 -19.37 -60.32 -42.76
C ALA A 627 -19.12 -61.66 -43.48
N GLN A 628 -20.09 -62.09 -44.29
CA GLN A 628 -20.00 -63.29 -45.10
C GLN A 628 -18.69 -63.28 -45.91
N ASN A 629 -17.97 -64.41 -45.92
CA ASN A 629 -16.67 -64.63 -46.56
C ASN A 629 -15.47 -63.82 -46.04
N TYR A 630 -15.68 -62.78 -45.23
CA TYR A 630 -14.60 -62.02 -44.60
C TYR A 630 -14.33 -62.43 -43.15
N GLY A 631 -15.36 -62.93 -42.47
CA GLY A 631 -15.29 -63.17 -41.03
C GLY A 631 -15.47 -61.87 -40.23
N TRP A 632 -14.91 -61.82 -39.02
CA TRP A 632 -14.92 -60.62 -38.19
C TRP A 632 -14.05 -59.51 -38.81
N LEU A 633 -14.66 -58.35 -39.00
CA LEU A 633 -14.01 -57.13 -39.47
C LEU A 633 -13.41 -56.32 -38.32
N GLU A 634 -12.58 -55.33 -38.65
CA GLU A 634 -12.00 -54.42 -37.66
C GLU A 634 -13.06 -53.54 -36.98
N TRP A 635 -12.73 -52.98 -35.81
CA TRP A 635 -13.61 -52.06 -35.11
C TRP A 635 -13.82 -50.75 -35.88
N ALA A 636 -15.08 -50.42 -36.17
CA ALA A 636 -15.53 -49.09 -36.54
C ALA A 636 -15.79 -48.25 -35.28
N LYS A 637 -15.62 -46.94 -35.39
CA LYS A 637 -15.83 -45.95 -34.32
C LYS A 637 -16.75 -44.84 -34.78
N ASN A 638 -17.67 -44.38 -33.93
CA ASN A 638 -18.41 -43.11 -34.06
C ASN A 638 -18.78 -42.69 -35.49
N GLY A 639 -19.74 -43.36 -36.10
CA GLY A 639 -20.27 -43.00 -37.41
C GLY A 639 -19.42 -43.46 -38.59
N GLN A 640 -18.42 -44.32 -38.37
CA GLN A 640 -17.73 -45.05 -39.44
C GLN A 640 -18.59 -46.20 -39.97
N ASN A 641 -18.48 -46.58 -41.24
CA ASN A 641 -19.20 -47.76 -41.71
C ASN A 641 -18.53 -49.05 -41.18
N ALA A 642 -19.32 -50.09 -40.95
CA ALA A 642 -18.85 -51.45 -40.69
C ALA A 642 -19.61 -52.44 -41.59
N GLY A 643 -18.92 -53.36 -42.25
CA GLY A 643 -19.52 -54.36 -43.14
C GLY A 643 -19.11 -54.21 -44.60
N THR A 644 -20.03 -54.52 -45.53
CA THR A 644 -19.78 -54.44 -46.96
C THR A 644 -20.90 -53.71 -47.72
N THR A 645 -20.57 -53.05 -48.82
CA THR A 645 -21.57 -52.51 -49.77
C THR A 645 -21.19 -52.84 -51.20
N GLY A 646 -22.18 -53.15 -52.05
CA GLY A 646 -21.97 -53.43 -53.48
C GLY A 646 -21.40 -54.82 -53.78
N GLN A 647 -21.28 -55.69 -52.76
CA GLN A 647 -20.73 -57.04 -52.88
C GLN A 647 -21.76 -58.15 -52.70
N ASN A 648 -22.99 -57.82 -52.31
CA ASN A 648 -24.07 -58.78 -52.03
C ASN A 648 -23.70 -59.79 -50.91
N LEU A 649 -22.92 -59.33 -49.92
CA LEU A 649 -22.45 -60.13 -48.79
C LEU A 649 -23.15 -59.66 -47.50
N HIS A 650 -23.74 -60.61 -46.79
CA HIS A 650 -24.53 -60.31 -45.60
C HIS A 650 -23.68 -60.25 -44.33
N LEU A 651 -24.16 -59.51 -43.33
CA LEU A 651 -23.69 -59.61 -41.96
C LEU A 651 -24.34 -60.82 -41.29
N GLU A 652 -23.58 -61.58 -40.51
CA GLU A 652 -24.11 -62.70 -39.70
C GLU A 652 -24.20 -62.36 -38.20
N ALA A 653 -23.31 -61.50 -37.71
CA ALA A 653 -23.25 -61.08 -36.31
C ALA A 653 -22.61 -59.69 -36.13
N LEU A 654 -22.76 -59.11 -34.94
CA LEU A 654 -22.08 -57.90 -34.51
C LEU A 654 -21.73 -57.90 -33.01
N GLN A 655 -20.73 -57.08 -32.65
CA GLN A 655 -20.38 -56.70 -31.29
C GLN A 655 -20.37 -55.17 -31.20
N ILE A 656 -20.90 -54.62 -30.11
CA ILE A 656 -20.93 -53.18 -29.84
C ILE A 656 -20.44 -52.95 -28.42
N VAL A 657 -19.52 -52.01 -28.24
CA VAL A 657 -18.93 -51.65 -26.96
C VAL A 657 -19.00 -50.14 -26.79
N LEU A 658 -19.50 -49.71 -25.65
CA LEU A 658 -19.46 -48.32 -25.21
C LEU A 658 -18.25 -48.11 -24.28
N VAL A 659 -17.42 -47.10 -24.56
CA VAL A 659 -16.24 -46.77 -23.75
C VAL A 659 -16.18 -45.27 -23.47
N LYS A 660 -15.46 -44.86 -22.42
CA LYS A 660 -15.24 -43.42 -22.15
C LYS A 660 -14.52 -42.76 -23.33
N LYS A 661 -14.82 -41.48 -23.57
CA LYS A 661 -14.27 -40.70 -24.68
C LYS A 661 -12.74 -40.81 -24.74
N GLY A 662 -12.21 -41.08 -25.92
CA GLY A 662 -10.77 -41.14 -26.18
C GLY A 662 -10.09 -42.44 -25.77
N GLN A 663 -10.80 -43.38 -25.11
CA GLN A 663 -10.27 -44.73 -24.88
C GLN A 663 -10.04 -45.45 -26.21
N SER A 664 -9.05 -46.35 -26.23
CA SER A 664 -8.73 -47.16 -27.40
C SER A 664 -9.88 -48.11 -27.76
N ALA A 665 -9.92 -48.55 -29.02
CA ALA A 665 -10.79 -49.64 -29.42
C ALA A 665 -10.50 -50.89 -28.58
N PRO A 666 -11.49 -51.78 -28.37
CA PRO A 666 -11.22 -53.09 -27.80
C PRO A 666 -10.18 -53.86 -28.64
N ASP A 667 -9.44 -54.78 -27.99
CA ASP A 667 -8.41 -55.57 -28.66
C ASP A 667 -8.98 -56.40 -29.83
N THR A 668 -8.09 -56.80 -30.76
CA THR A 668 -8.47 -57.66 -31.89
C THR A 668 -9.03 -59.01 -31.42
N ASN A 669 -8.52 -59.54 -30.31
CA ASN A 669 -9.11 -60.65 -29.56
C ASN A 669 -9.93 -60.09 -28.38
N TYR A 670 -11.25 -60.06 -28.54
CA TYR A 670 -12.17 -59.50 -27.54
C TYR A 670 -13.36 -60.44 -27.32
N GLY A 671 -13.61 -60.81 -26.07
CA GLY A 671 -14.65 -61.79 -25.71
C GLY A 671 -14.42 -63.18 -26.31
N GLY A 672 -13.16 -63.56 -26.58
CA GLY A 672 -12.80 -64.82 -27.25
C GLY A 672 -13.00 -64.81 -28.77
N ILE A 673 -13.33 -63.65 -29.35
CA ILE A 673 -13.55 -63.47 -30.79
C ILE A 673 -12.37 -62.70 -31.38
N ILE A 674 -11.71 -63.31 -32.37
CA ILE A 674 -10.53 -62.77 -33.05
C ILE A 674 -10.92 -62.17 -34.39
N SER A 675 -10.59 -60.90 -34.61
CA SER A 675 -10.59 -60.26 -35.94
C SER A 675 -9.19 -60.37 -36.56
N ASN A 676 -9.11 -60.92 -37.78
CA ASN A 676 -7.88 -60.97 -38.58
C ASN A 676 -7.86 -59.91 -39.70
N ASN A 677 -8.98 -59.19 -39.89
CA ASN A 677 -9.10 -58.17 -40.92
C ASN A 677 -8.68 -56.80 -40.36
N LYS A 678 -8.01 -56.00 -41.19
CA LYS A 678 -7.53 -54.65 -40.82
C LYS A 678 -8.49 -53.51 -41.19
N GLN A 679 -9.59 -53.83 -41.86
CA GLN A 679 -10.59 -52.85 -42.29
C GLN A 679 -11.94 -53.19 -41.66
N ALA A 680 -12.65 -52.16 -41.20
CA ALA A 680 -14.00 -52.28 -40.69
C ALA A 680 -15.03 -52.36 -41.82
N PHE A 681 -14.70 -51.84 -43.02
CA PHE A 681 -15.63 -51.65 -44.11
C PHE A 681 -15.01 -51.88 -45.49
N TYR A 682 -15.75 -52.55 -46.37
CA TYR A 682 -15.38 -52.80 -47.76
C TYR A 682 -16.49 -52.34 -48.72
N SER A 683 -16.19 -51.43 -49.65
CA SER A 683 -17.11 -51.05 -50.72
C SER A 683 -16.58 -51.50 -52.08
N LYS A 684 -17.48 -51.81 -53.02
CA LYS A 684 -17.16 -52.09 -54.42
C LYS A 684 -17.64 -50.97 -55.32
#